data_AF-A0A924LLL9-F1
#
_entry.id   AF-A0A924LLL9-F1
#
_cell.length_a   1.000
_cell.length_b   1.000
_cell.length_c   1.000
_cell.angle_alpha   90.00
_cell.angle_beta   90.00
_cell.angle_gamma   90.00
#
_symmetry.space_group_name_H-M   'P 1'
#
loop_
_entity.id
_entity.type
_entity.pdbx_description
1 polymer ?
#
loop_
_entity_poly.entity_id
_entity_poly.type
_entity_poly.pdbx_seq_one_letter_code
_entity_poly.pdbx_strand_id
1 'polypeptide(L)'
;MAGFALDPTRRHVAAGALTDRLVTEAAHAYADLLVERAEAGDDVLGLVPVGLAAGALDGALRAAVLARLPATPLLRLVEDADERVRPRDAVALDVGGDDPAALAVLAPLVAGLVASPRAAAGAYAALGVGRLALSDVVDALPAAGAPALWHSRYAGLAGLADDANAREVLAALPVPLADGRVVRGARGVLLPTDDRLPVSALATLSPFGLRVVHPEAAHPLLARLGATTASARAVLQESAVRLAVEQSPDADAPDEVADAVLALVRAALQDGAPVPGAWADGELHWLADLALTDAEVEVTPAGALVLPGSMAAAVLDPREVGVVDADLVRVWGPDVLRAVGVLDGLAVVRADEVDLDDLPARVSGLADIDDWADETGSGTLAELVGVRDLDVVRPQCWPEVLRHMASEPVLRRALVEQVRVSGPDGSRSVPSYTAWWLRRELGTVGLLDPAAGTGLGDLLDRAPQWVADLDDDVRRALGLVGDLGSADLSLAAVVLGRLLDPDRAVDAATCLRAWALLGECAADLDAPVTESTRVLDGAGSRVVALSEAVVADDPKWLQRNDLGGLVVVTPSLAPALADLLDVALASELADGRVRDDGAVADVPTEVTTLLPQAPRLWCEHDRLLVDDVEVAWWVDAGGVHAATTDGLARGLAFAAGRWPARHALARLLVEPGDAVRLVVEDAAG
;
A
#
# COMPACT_ATOMS: atom_id res chain seq x y z
N MET A 1 -37.57 88.91 -9.54
CA MET A 1 -36.56 88.27 -8.66
C MET A 1 -36.60 88.93 -7.30
N ALA A 2 -37.13 88.25 -6.28
CA ALA A 2 -36.96 88.69 -4.89
C ALA A 2 -35.57 88.20 -4.43
N GLY A 3 -34.67 89.13 -4.10
CA GLY A 3 -33.33 88.81 -3.60
C GLY A 3 -33.34 88.56 -2.10
N PHE A 4 -32.33 87.85 -1.60
CA PHE A 4 -32.11 87.69 -0.15
C PHE A 4 -31.88 89.06 0.51
N ALA A 5 -32.60 89.35 1.60
CA ALA A 5 -32.43 90.57 2.38
C ALA A 5 -31.09 90.54 3.13
N LEU A 6 -30.34 91.65 3.11
CA LEU A 6 -29.06 91.75 3.82
C LEU A 6 -29.26 92.17 5.28
N ASP A 7 -28.36 91.74 6.15
CA ASP A 7 -28.27 92.17 7.54
C ASP A 7 -27.85 93.65 7.64
N PRO A 8 -27.97 94.28 8.82
CA PRO A 8 -27.59 95.69 9.01
C PRO A 8 -26.12 95.99 8.66
N THR A 9 -25.22 95.00 8.75
CA THR A 9 -23.81 95.15 8.37
C THR A 9 -23.58 95.08 6.86
N ARG A 10 -24.60 94.66 6.09
CA ARG A 10 -24.56 94.37 4.64
C ARG A 10 -23.51 93.33 4.24
N ARG A 11 -23.02 92.55 5.19
CA ARG A 11 -22.01 91.51 4.98
C ARG A 11 -22.62 90.12 4.90
N HIS A 12 -23.82 89.94 5.44
CA HIS A 12 -24.50 88.64 5.50
C HIS A 12 -25.96 88.77 5.10
N VAL A 13 -26.59 87.64 4.76
CA VAL A 13 -28.04 87.57 4.58
C VAL A 13 -28.71 87.56 5.95
N ALA A 14 -29.76 88.37 6.10
CA ALA A 14 -30.53 88.45 7.33
C ALA A 14 -31.26 87.12 7.61
N ALA A 15 -31.14 86.61 8.83
CA ALA A 15 -31.88 85.43 9.26
C ALA A 15 -33.37 85.76 9.49
N GLY A 16 -34.27 84.85 9.11
CA GLY A 16 -35.71 84.98 9.34
C GLY A 16 -36.56 84.23 8.32
N ALA A 17 -37.87 84.17 8.58
CA ALA A 17 -38.83 83.35 7.83
C ALA A 17 -38.85 83.58 6.31
N LEU A 18 -38.56 84.81 5.85
CA LEU A 18 -38.45 85.11 4.42
C LEU A 18 -37.23 84.43 3.79
N THR A 19 -36.08 84.46 4.47
CA THR A 19 -34.85 83.77 4.03
C THR A 19 -35.07 82.26 3.99
N ASP A 20 -35.72 81.69 5.00
CA ASP A 20 -36.04 80.25 5.05
C ASP A 20 -36.96 79.83 3.89
N ARG A 21 -37.97 80.65 3.58
CA ARG A 21 -38.86 80.45 2.43
C ARG A 21 -38.10 80.52 1.10
N LEU A 22 -37.22 81.51 0.93
CA LEU A 22 -36.40 81.65 -0.27
C LEU A 22 -35.39 80.50 -0.43
N VAL A 23 -34.79 80.03 0.67
CA VAL A 23 -33.94 78.82 0.68
C VAL A 23 -34.74 77.59 0.23
N THR A 24 -35.96 77.42 0.72
CA THR A 24 -36.85 76.31 0.31
C THR A 24 -37.19 76.37 -1.18
N GLU A 25 -37.60 77.53 -1.69
CA GLU A 25 -37.90 77.71 -3.11
C GLU A 25 -36.66 77.56 -4.00
N ALA A 26 -35.50 78.02 -3.54
CA ALA A 26 -34.24 77.81 -4.24
C ALA A 26 -33.87 76.32 -4.30
N ALA A 27 -34.11 75.55 -3.23
CA ALA A 27 -33.92 74.10 -3.23
C ALA A 27 -34.91 73.37 -4.15
N HIS A 28 -36.15 73.87 -4.31
CA HIS A 28 -37.11 73.35 -5.30
C HIS A 28 -36.58 73.57 -6.72
N ALA A 29 -36.26 74.82 -7.07
CA ALA A 29 -35.74 75.16 -8.38
C ALA A 29 -34.43 74.42 -8.71
N TYR A 30 -33.58 74.18 -7.71
CA TYR A 30 -32.36 73.40 -7.87
C TYR A 30 -32.66 71.92 -8.18
N ALA A 31 -33.62 71.30 -7.49
CA ALA A 31 -34.03 69.94 -7.77
C ALA A 31 -34.66 69.80 -9.16
N ASP A 32 -35.53 70.74 -9.56
CA ASP A 32 -36.15 70.77 -10.89
C ASP A 32 -35.08 70.91 -11.99
N LEU A 33 -34.09 71.78 -11.79
CA LEU A 33 -32.95 71.91 -12.69
C LEU A 33 -32.17 70.60 -12.83
N LEU A 34 -31.92 69.87 -11.73
CA LEU A 34 -31.22 68.59 -11.81
C LEU A 34 -32.03 67.54 -12.56
N VAL A 35 -33.36 67.54 -12.45
CA VAL A 35 -34.22 66.66 -13.27
C VAL A 35 -34.08 66.99 -14.74
N GLU A 36 -34.21 68.26 -15.13
CA GLU A 36 -34.07 68.70 -16.53
C GLU A 36 -32.70 68.31 -17.11
N ARG A 37 -31.63 68.44 -16.32
CA ARG A 37 -30.26 68.08 -16.73
C ARG A 37 -30.06 66.57 -16.83
N ALA A 38 -30.59 65.82 -15.87
CA ALA A 38 -30.57 64.36 -15.92
C ALA A 38 -31.34 63.84 -17.15
N GLU A 39 -32.47 64.46 -17.49
CA GLU A 39 -33.29 64.22 -18.69
C GLU A 39 -32.53 64.52 -19.99
N ALA A 40 -31.77 65.61 -20.02
CA ALA A 40 -30.90 65.97 -21.13
C ALA A 40 -29.67 65.06 -21.29
N GLY A 41 -29.42 64.16 -20.32
CA GLY A 41 -28.36 63.17 -20.36
C GLY A 41 -27.09 63.56 -19.60
N ASP A 42 -27.09 64.70 -18.89
CA ASP A 42 -25.95 65.20 -18.14
C ASP A 42 -25.66 64.34 -16.88
N ASP A 43 -24.39 64.26 -16.48
CA ASP A 43 -24.00 63.70 -15.17
C ASP A 43 -24.28 64.71 -14.06
N VAL A 44 -25.40 64.51 -13.37
CA VAL A 44 -25.88 65.37 -12.28
C VAL A 44 -25.26 65.04 -10.93
N LEU A 45 -24.51 63.95 -10.79
CA LEU A 45 -23.94 63.53 -9.51
C LEU A 45 -22.86 64.50 -9.02
N GLY A 46 -22.11 65.09 -9.95
CA GLY A 46 -21.12 66.14 -9.66
C GLY A 46 -21.75 67.44 -9.12
N LEU A 47 -23.07 67.61 -9.23
CA LEU A 47 -23.82 68.75 -8.72
C LEU A 47 -24.39 68.49 -7.32
N VAL A 48 -24.28 67.27 -6.78
CA VAL A 48 -24.74 66.97 -5.42
C VAL A 48 -23.84 67.68 -4.39
N PRO A 49 -24.40 68.51 -3.50
CA PRO A 49 -23.59 69.33 -2.61
C PRO A 49 -23.03 68.52 -1.44
N VAL A 50 -21.89 67.83 -1.61
CA VAL A 50 -21.27 66.91 -0.60
C VAL A 50 -20.11 67.51 0.24
N GLY A 51 -19.59 68.68 -0.09
CA GLY A 51 -18.43 69.32 0.58
C GLY A 51 -18.71 70.12 1.86
N LEU A 52 -17.83 71.07 2.22
CA LEU A 52 -18.05 72.03 3.31
C LEU A 52 -18.78 73.27 2.81
N ALA A 53 -19.63 73.85 3.66
CA ALA A 53 -20.37 75.06 3.28
C ALA A 53 -19.46 76.29 3.31
N ALA A 54 -19.61 77.19 2.34
CA ALA A 54 -18.87 78.45 2.27
C ALA A 54 -19.36 79.50 3.29
N GLY A 55 -20.54 79.29 3.89
CA GLY A 55 -21.13 80.15 4.91
C GLY A 55 -22.51 79.66 5.37
N ALA A 56 -23.15 80.40 6.27
CA ALA A 56 -24.42 79.99 6.89
C ALA A 56 -25.58 79.81 5.87
N LEU A 57 -25.71 80.73 4.90
CA LEU A 57 -26.74 80.63 3.86
C LEU A 57 -26.51 79.43 2.95
N ASP A 58 -25.27 79.21 2.53
CA ASP A 58 -24.89 78.05 1.72
C ASP A 58 -25.16 76.75 2.49
N GLY A 59 -24.84 76.69 3.78
CA GLY A 59 -25.19 75.54 4.64
C GLY A 59 -26.70 75.27 4.69
N ALA A 60 -27.52 76.32 4.87
CA ALA A 60 -28.97 76.20 4.89
C ALA A 60 -29.54 75.74 3.53
N LEU A 61 -29.01 76.27 2.42
CA LEU A 61 -29.41 75.86 1.07
C LEU A 61 -29.03 74.41 0.77
N ARG A 62 -27.78 74.03 1.08
CA ARG A 62 -27.28 72.66 0.87
C ARG A 62 -28.09 71.65 1.69
N ALA A 63 -28.42 71.97 2.94
CA ALA A 63 -29.30 71.13 3.76
C ALA A 63 -30.72 71.00 3.17
N ALA A 64 -31.31 72.09 2.71
CA ALA A 64 -32.63 72.08 2.07
C ALA A 64 -32.64 71.30 0.75
N VAL A 65 -31.56 71.38 -0.04
CA VAL A 65 -31.36 70.58 -1.25
C VAL A 65 -31.24 69.09 -0.90
N LEU A 66 -30.34 68.71 0.01
CA LEU A 66 -30.12 67.31 0.40
C LEU A 66 -31.35 66.67 1.06
N ALA A 67 -32.23 67.44 1.69
CA ALA A 67 -33.50 66.93 2.20
C ALA A 67 -34.50 66.55 1.07
N ARG A 68 -34.33 67.09 -0.14
CA ARG A 68 -35.22 66.90 -1.29
C ARG A 68 -34.70 65.93 -2.34
N LEU A 69 -33.40 65.93 -2.62
CA LEU A 69 -32.83 65.10 -3.68
C LEU A 69 -33.11 63.59 -3.53
N PRO A 70 -33.17 62.98 -2.32
CA PRO A 70 -33.56 61.58 -2.17
C PRO A 70 -34.95 61.24 -2.75
N ALA A 71 -35.82 62.24 -2.85
CA ALA A 71 -37.17 62.14 -3.39
C ALA A 71 -37.28 62.36 -4.90
N THR A 72 -36.20 62.77 -5.55
CA THR A 72 -36.20 63.31 -6.92
C THR A 72 -35.66 62.25 -7.88
N PRO A 73 -36.34 61.93 -9.00
CA PRO A 73 -35.90 60.87 -9.91
C PRO A 73 -34.68 61.30 -10.72
N LEU A 74 -33.48 60.96 -10.24
CA LEU A 74 -32.20 61.46 -10.78
C LEU A 74 -31.30 60.35 -11.33
N LEU A 75 -31.40 59.13 -10.79
CA LEU A 75 -30.48 58.04 -11.13
C LEU A 75 -31.06 57.18 -12.23
N ARG A 76 -30.23 56.65 -13.12
CA ARG A 76 -30.65 55.71 -14.17
C ARG A 76 -30.62 54.28 -13.64
N LEU A 77 -31.66 53.52 -13.95
CA LEU A 77 -31.67 52.09 -13.68
C LEU A 77 -30.68 51.37 -14.62
N VAL A 78 -30.12 50.27 -14.15
CA VAL A 78 -29.29 49.40 -14.99
C VAL A 78 -30.15 48.60 -15.97
N GLU A 79 -31.32 48.14 -15.53
CA GLU A 79 -32.25 47.33 -16.34
C GLU A 79 -32.81 48.11 -17.54
N ASP A 80 -33.15 49.38 -17.32
CA ASP A 80 -33.61 50.32 -18.35
C ASP A 80 -32.93 51.69 -18.14
N ALA A 81 -32.02 52.04 -19.05
CA ALA A 81 -31.25 53.28 -18.96
C ALA A 81 -32.10 54.54 -19.25
N ASP A 82 -33.28 54.40 -19.86
CA ASP A 82 -34.20 55.51 -20.11
C ASP A 82 -35.11 55.79 -18.89
N GLU A 83 -35.23 54.82 -17.98
CA GLU A 83 -35.99 54.96 -16.74
C GLU A 83 -35.14 55.56 -15.60
N ARG A 84 -35.74 56.52 -14.88
CA ARG A 84 -35.12 57.18 -13.73
C ARG A 84 -35.75 56.76 -12.42
N VAL A 85 -34.92 56.41 -11.46
CA VAL A 85 -35.31 56.05 -10.10
C VAL A 85 -34.93 57.17 -9.11
N ARG A 86 -35.73 57.28 -8.04
CA ARG A 86 -35.44 58.18 -6.93
C ARG A 86 -34.28 57.59 -6.12
N PRO A 87 -33.29 58.38 -5.69
CA PRO A 87 -32.16 57.84 -4.94
C PRO A 87 -32.55 57.04 -3.70
N ARG A 88 -33.63 57.40 -3.00
CA ARG A 88 -34.12 56.63 -1.84
C ARG A 88 -34.67 55.23 -2.17
N ASP A 89 -35.10 55.04 -3.42
CA ASP A 89 -35.66 53.79 -3.94
C ASP A 89 -34.59 53.02 -4.74
N ALA A 90 -33.37 53.57 -4.83
CA ALA A 90 -32.25 53.00 -5.57
C ALA A 90 -31.33 52.19 -4.66
N VAL A 91 -30.71 51.18 -5.26
CA VAL A 91 -29.76 50.29 -4.59
C VAL A 91 -28.47 50.21 -5.40
N ALA A 92 -27.34 50.35 -4.71
CA ALA A 92 -26.00 50.18 -5.25
C ALA A 92 -25.30 49.01 -4.55
N LEU A 93 -24.53 48.23 -5.31
CA LEU A 93 -23.67 47.20 -4.74
C LEU A 93 -22.50 47.83 -3.99
N ASP A 94 -22.13 47.23 -2.86
CA ASP A 94 -20.96 47.64 -2.09
C ASP A 94 -19.63 47.32 -2.80
N VAL A 95 -19.61 46.23 -3.57
CA VAL A 95 -18.49 45.77 -4.40
C VAL A 95 -18.98 45.56 -5.84
N GLY A 96 -18.20 46.01 -6.82
CA GLY A 96 -18.54 45.82 -8.24
C GLY A 96 -19.64 46.74 -8.76
N GLY A 97 -20.00 47.80 -8.01
CA GLY A 97 -21.03 48.76 -8.40
C GLY A 97 -20.73 49.54 -9.70
N ASP A 98 -19.54 49.40 -10.28
CA ASP A 98 -19.12 49.99 -11.55
C ASP A 98 -18.79 48.96 -12.64
N ASP A 99 -18.95 47.66 -12.37
CA ASP A 99 -18.75 46.60 -13.36
C ASP A 99 -20.02 46.42 -14.22
N PRO A 100 -20.02 46.84 -15.50
CA PRO A 100 -21.21 46.78 -16.34
C PRO A 100 -21.69 45.35 -16.61
N ALA A 101 -20.78 44.37 -16.65
CA ALA A 101 -21.14 42.97 -16.91
C ALA A 101 -21.84 42.35 -15.69
N ALA A 102 -21.32 42.61 -14.48
CA ALA A 102 -21.93 42.14 -13.25
C ALA A 102 -23.30 42.81 -13.01
N LEU A 103 -23.39 44.13 -13.22
CA LEU A 103 -24.63 44.88 -13.09
C LEU A 103 -25.69 44.40 -14.09
N ALA A 104 -25.33 44.15 -15.35
CA ALA A 104 -26.28 43.65 -16.36
C ALA A 104 -26.86 42.27 -15.98
N VAL A 105 -26.06 41.40 -15.37
CA VAL A 105 -26.51 40.09 -14.89
C VAL A 105 -27.43 40.19 -13.67
N LEU A 106 -27.16 41.15 -12.78
CA LEU A 106 -27.89 41.32 -11.52
C LEU A 106 -29.14 42.20 -11.63
N ALA A 107 -29.21 43.09 -12.63
CA ALA A 107 -30.31 44.03 -12.80
C ALA A 107 -31.70 43.37 -12.85
N PRO A 108 -31.91 42.24 -13.56
CA PRO A 108 -33.20 41.55 -13.57
C PRO A 108 -33.58 40.91 -12.21
N LEU A 109 -32.65 40.85 -11.26
CA LEU A 109 -32.81 40.18 -9.96
C LEU A 109 -32.88 41.16 -8.79
N VAL A 110 -32.34 42.37 -8.97
CA VAL A 110 -32.26 43.42 -7.93
C VAL A 110 -33.03 44.64 -8.42
N ALA A 111 -34.24 44.81 -7.91
CA ALA A 111 -35.07 45.98 -8.22
C ALA A 111 -34.38 47.27 -7.75
N GLY A 112 -34.40 48.30 -8.61
CA GLY A 112 -33.79 49.59 -8.29
C GLY A 112 -32.27 49.63 -8.41
N LEU A 113 -31.63 48.62 -9.02
CA LEU A 113 -30.18 48.57 -9.18
C LEU A 113 -29.68 49.73 -10.05
N VAL A 114 -28.72 50.48 -9.52
CA VAL A 114 -28.05 51.60 -10.20
C VAL A 114 -26.54 51.39 -10.22
N ALA A 115 -25.89 51.84 -11.30
CA ALA A 115 -24.42 51.89 -11.33
C ALA A 115 -23.92 52.90 -10.28
N SER A 116 -22.86 52.58 -9.55
CA SER A 116 -22.26 53.40 -8.50
C SER A 116 -20.74 53.50 -8.72
N PRO A 117 -20.29 54.43 -9.57
CA PRO A 117 -18.86 54.70 -9.75
C PRO A 117 -18.23 55.16 -8.44
N ARG A 118 -16.99 54.74 -8.16
CA ARG A 118 -16.27 55.12 -6.93
C ARG A 118 -16.19 56.63 -6.70
N ALA A 119 -16.07 57.42 -7.79
CA ALA A 119 -16.03 58.88 -7.72
C ALA A 119 -17.34 59.51 -7.18
N ALA A 120 -18.47 58.80 -7.29
CA ALA A 120 -19.79 59.26 -6.85
C ALA A 120 -20.17 58.79 -5.44
N ALA A 121 -19.30 58.07 -4.72
CA ALA A 121 -19.63 57.47 -3.43
C ALA A 121 -20.16 58.48 -2.39
N GLY A 122 -19.57 59.67 -2.33
CA GLY A 122 -20.04 60.74 -1.43
C GLY A 122 -21.42 61.28 -1.82
N ALA A 123 -21.72 61.38 -3.12
CA ALA A 123 -23.02 61.80 -3.62
C ALA A 123 -24.09 60.76 -3.30
N TYR A 124 -23.81 59.47 -3.50
CA TYR A 124 -24.73 58.37 -3.21
C TYR A 124 -25.08 58.31 -1.71
N ALA A 125 -24.07 58.49 -0.85
CA ALA A 125 -24.27 58.55 0.59
C ALA A 125 -25.14 59.75 1.01
N ALA A 126 -24.90 60.93 0.44
CA ALA A 126 -25.70 62.13 0.73
C ALA A 126 -27.13 62.06 0.19
N LEU A 127 -27.35 61.32 -0.91
CA LEU A 127 -28.65 61.06 -1.51
C LEU A 127 -29.44 59.92 -0.81
N GLY A 128 -28.81 59.20 0.12
CA GLY A 128 -29.45 58.09 0.83
C GLY A 128 -29.70 56.85 -0.04
N VAL A 129 -28.85 56.60 -1.05
CA VAL A 129 -28.94 55.39 -1.88
C VAL A 129 -28.65 54.15 -1.02
N GLY A 130 -29.51 53.14 -1.13
CA GLY A 130 -29.34 51.87 -0.42
C GLY A 130 -28.05 51.16 -0.85
N ARG A 131 -27.35 50.54 0.11
CA ARG A 131 -26.15 49.75 -0.15
C ARG A 131 -26.50 48.28 0.08
N LEU A 132 -26.33 47.45 -0.94
CA LEU A 132 -26.59 46.02 -0.87
C LEU A 132 -25.25 45.28 -0.90
N ALA A 133 -25.06 44.38 0.07
CA ALA A 133 -23.87 43.57 0.12
C ALA A 133 -23.92 42.49 -0.98
N LEU A 134 -22.79 42.22 -1.63
CA LEU A 134 -22.71 41.13 -2.61
C LEU A 134 -23.15 39.78 -2.01
N SER A 135 -22.92 39.55 -0.71
CA SER A 135 -23.35 38.34 -0.01
C SER A 135 -24.87 38.20 0.02
N ASP A 136 -25.57 39.28 0.34
CA ASP A 136 -27.04 39.29 0.39
C ASP A 136 -27.62 39.00 -0.99
N VAL A 137 -26.98 39.51 -2.05
CA VAL A 137 -27.37 39.22 -3.44
C VAL A 137 -27.19 37.75 -3.76
N VAL A 138 -26.01 37.18 -3.49
CA VAL A 138 -25.70 35.78 -3.76
C VAL A 138 -26.63 34.84 -2.99
N ASP A 139 -26.91 35.14 -1.72
CA ASP A 139 -27.83 34.37 -0.89
C ASP A 139 -29.26 34.40 -1.44
N ALA A 140 -29.72 35.57 -1.89
CA ALA A 140 -31.04 35.78 -2.46
C ALA A 140 -31.22 35.20 -3.88
N LEU A 141 -30.15 34.79 -4.58
CA LEU A 141 -30.27 34.20 -5.91
C LEU A 141 -31.14 32.93 -5.88
N PRO A 142 -32.12 32.80 -6.78
CA PRO A 142 -32.93 31.59 -6.86
C PRO A 142 -32.06 30.44 -7.36
N ALA A 143 -32.12 29.28 -6.71
CA ALA A 143 -31.44 28.08 -7.19
C ALA A 143 -32.03 27.58 -8.54
N ALA A 144 -33.31 27.88 -8.78
CA ALA A 144 -33.99 27.52 -10.03
C ALA A 144 -33.46 28.33 -11.22
N GLY A 145 -33.16 27.64 -12.32
CA GLY A 145 -32.75 28.25 -13.58
C GLY A 145 -32.24 27.19 -14.57
N ALA A 146 -32.38 27.46 -15.87
CA ALA A 146 -31.77 26.62 -16.89
C ALA A 146 -30.24 26.66 -16.75
N PRO A 147 -29.52 25.54 -16.92
CA PRO A 147 -28.06 25.50 -16.84
C PRO A 147 -27.35 26.55 -17.71
N ALA A 148 -27.79 26.76 -18.95
CA ALA A 148 -27.25 27.80 -19.84
C ALA A 148 -27.39 29.24 -19.30
N LEU A 149 -28.44 29.51 -18.50
CA LEU A 149 -28.61 30.81 -17.84
C LEU A 149 -27.58 31.01 -16.73
N TRP A 150 -27.19 29.93 -16.04
CA TRP A 150 -26.13 30.01 -15.04
C TRP A 150 -24.77 30.28 -15.65
N HIS A 151 -24.48 29.69 -16.82
CA HIS A 151 -23.26 30.02 -17.56
C HIS A 151 -23.13 31.52 -17.87
N SER A 152 -24.20 32.15 -18.36
CA SER A 152 -24.18 33.59 -18.65
C SER A 152 -24.03 34.44 -17.38
N ARG A 153 -24.63 34.00 -16.26
CA ARG A 153 -24.43 34.63 -14.94
C ARG A 153 -22.98 34.54 -14.47
N TYR A 154 -22.35 33.37 -14.59
CA TYR A 154 -20.93 33.21 -14.25
C TYR A 154 -20.04 34.07 -15.12
N ALA A 155 -20.33 34.18 -16.42
CA ALA A 155 -19.59 35.03 -17.34
C ALA A 155 -19.65 36.51 -16.91
N GLY A 156 -20.82 37.03 -16.58
CA GLY A 156 -20.97 38.43 -16.14
C GLY A 156 -20.39 38.73 -14.76
N LEU A 157 -20.34 37.74 -13.85
CA LEU A 157 -19.76 37.90 -12.51
C LEU A 157 -18.25 37.64 -12.47
N ALA A 158 -17.64 37.17 -13.56
CA ALA A 158 -16.25 36.74 -13.58
C ALA A 158 -15.25 37.86 -13.27
N GLY A 159 -15.56 39.11 -13.62
CA GLY A 159 -14.73 40.28 -13.33
C GLY A 159 -14.63 40.59 -11.83
N LEU A 160 -15.70 40.36 -11.08
CA LEU A 160 -15.72 40.58 -9.64
C LEU A 160 -14.81 39.61 -8.87
N ALA A 161 -14.56 38.42 -9.42
CA ALA A 161 -13.71 37.41 -8.80
C ALA A 161 -12.22 37.76 -8.81
N ASP A 162 -11.80 38.91 -9.36
CA ASP A 162 -10.44 39.43 -9.22
C ASP A 162 -10.16 39.93 -7.80
N ASP A 163 -11.18 40.44 -7.11
CA ASP A 163 -11.10 40.78 -5.68
C ASP A 163 -11.25 39.52 -4.81
N ALA A 164 -10.40 39.38 -3.79
CA ALA A 164 -10.37 38.18 -2.96
C ALA A 164 -11.62 38.03 -2.07
N ASN A 165 -12.16 39.13 -1.54
CA ASN A 165 -13.35 39.09 -0.70
C ASN A 165 -14.59 38.81 -1.54
N ALA A 166 -14.71 39.45 -2.70
CA ALA A 166 -15.78 39.16 -3.65
C ALA A 166 -15.74 37.72 -4.14
N ARG A 167 -14.55 37.18 -4.44
CA ARG A 167 -14.39 35.77 -4.82
C ARG A 167 -14.86 34.81 -3.74
N GLU A 168 -14.57 35.08 -2.46
CA GLU A 168 -15.05 34.24 -1.35
C GLU A 168 -16.58 34.23 -1.27
N VAL A 169 -17.21 35.39 -1.46
CA VAL A 169 -18.68 35.51 -1.49
C VAL A 169 -19.27 34.77 -2.70
N LEU A 170 -18.68 34.95 -3.89
CA LEU A 170 -19.12 34.28 -5.11
C LEU A 170 -18.93 32.76 -5.05
N ALA A 171 -18.07 32.24 -4.17
CA ALA A 171 -17.91 30.80 -3.99
C ALA A 171 -19.18 30.09 -3.49
N ALA A 172 -20.17 30.83 -2.99
CA ALA A 172 -21.49 30.34 -2.58
C ALA A 172 -22.55 30.37 -3.70
N LEU A 173 -22.18 30.77 -4.92
CA LEU A 173 -23.11 30.80 -6.07
C LEU A 173 -23.78 29.43 -6.28
N PRO A 174 -25.07 29.38 -6.65
CA PRO A 174 -25.71 28.13 -7.03
C PRO A 174 -25.01 27.50 -8.25
N VAL A 175 -24.85 26.19 -8.24
CA VAL A 175 -24.20 25.39 -9.30
C VAL A 175 -25.15 24.27 -9.76
N PRO A 176 -25.68 24.35 -11.00
CA PRO A 176 -26.43 23.25 -11.59
C PRO A 176 -25.54 22.03 -11.82
N LEU A 177 -26.02 20.87 -11.39
CA LEU A 177 -25.35 19.59 -11.56
C LEU A 177 -25.91 18.83 -12.76
N ALA A 178 -25.14 17.87 -13.27
CA ALA A 178 -25.51 17.02 -14.40
C ALA A 178 -26.78 16.16 -14.12
N ASP A 179 -27.07 15.86 -12.86
CA ASP A 179 -28.26 15.11 -12.42
C ASP A 179 -29.52 15.98 -12.25
N GLY A 180 -29.45 17.26 -12.62
CA GLY A 180 -30.56 18.21 -12.51
C GLY A 180 -30.75 18.83 -11.14
N ARG A 181 -29.99 18.43 -10.11
CA ARG A 181 -29.95 19.14 -8.82
C ARG A 181 -29.16 20.43 -8.95
N VAL A 182 -29.34 21.33 -7.97
CA VAL A 182 -28.54 22.56 -7.85
C VAL A 182 -27.97 22.60 -6.44
N VAL A 183 -26.64 22.68 -6.33
CA VAL A 183 -25.95 22.85 -5.04
C VAL A 183 -25.61 24.31 -4.81
N ARG A 184 -25.44 24.71 -3.55
CA ARG A 184 -24.97 26.05 -3.18
C ARG A 184 -23.46 26.01 -2.99
N GLY A 185 -22.74 26.57 -3.95
CA GLY A 185 -21.30 26.76 -3.93
C GLY A 185 -20.51 25.81 -4.83
N ALA A 186 -19.35 26.28 -5.27
CA ALA A 186 -18.47 25.59 -6.23
C ALA A 186 -17.52 24.57 -5.57
N ARG A 187 -17.26 24.70 -4.27
CA ARG A 187 -16.33 23.83 -3.54
C ARG A 187 -16.86 22.39 -3.46
N GLY A 188 -16.01 21.41 -3.76
CA GLY A 188 -16.39 20.00 -3.78
C GLY A 188 -17.30 19.62 -4.95
N VAL A 189 -17.32 20.44 -6.00
CA VAL A 189 -17.99 20.14 -7.27
C VAL A 189 -16.92 19.93 -8.33
N LEU A 190 -17.15 18.95 -9.21
CA LEU A 190 -16.28 18.57 -10.31
C LEU A 190 -16.67 19.34 -11.57
N LEU A 191 -15.75 20.16 -12.07
CA LEU A 191 -15.92 20.91 -13.32
C LEU A 191 -15.37 20.07 -14.49
N PRO A 192 -16.20 19.64 -15.45
CA PRO A 192 -15.71 18.99 -16.66
C PRO A 192 -14.81 19.96 -17.44
N THR A 193 -13.56 19.57 -17.68
CA THR A 193 -12.60 20.39 -18.45
C THR A 193 -12.34 19.90 -19.87
N ASP A 194 -12.80 18.69 -20.19
CA ASP A 194 -12.61 18.06 -21.50
C ASP A 194 -13.95 17.53 -22.02
N ASP A 195 -14.21 17.72 -23.32
CA ASP A 195 -15.35 17.16 -24.04
C ASP A 195 -15.33 15.62 -24.05
N ARG A 196 -14.19 15.01 -23.69
CA ARG A 196 -14.01 13.55 -23.58
C ARG A 196 -14.67 12.93 -22.35
N LEU A 197 -15.05 13.71 -21.35
CA LEU A 197 -15.75 13.18 -20.19
C LEU A 197 -17.16 12.69 -20.58
N PRO A 198 -17.50 11.41 -20.35
CA PRO A 198 -18.81 10.87 -20.71
C PRO A 198 -19.90 11.42 -19.79
N VAL A 199 -20.53 12.52 -20.16
CA VAL A 199 -21.57 13.21 -19.36
C VAL A 199 -22.69 12.27 -18.92
N SER A 200 -23.13 11.36 -19.80
CA SER A 200 -24.17 10.38 -19.47
C SER A 200 -23.73 9.43 -18.34
N ALA A 201 -22.47 8.98 -18.36
CA ALA A 201 -21.92 8.14 -17.29
C ALA A 201 -21.88 8.88 -15.95
N LEU A 202 -21.53 10.17 -15.96
CA LEU A 202 -21.51 11.00 -14.75
C LEU A 202 -22.91 11.17 -14.15
N ALA A 203 -23.94 11.27 -14.99
CA ALA A 203 -25.33 11.30 -14.54
C ALA A 203 -25.74 9.99 -13.85
N THR A 204 -25.37 8.83 -14.42
CA THR A 204 -25.62 7.51 -13.83
C THR A 204 -24.97 7.34 -12.45
N LEU A 205 -23.81 7.96 -12.23
CA LEU A 205 -23.07 7.87 -10.95
C LEU A 205 -23.50 8.92 -9.90
N SER A 206 -24.38 9.85 -10.26
CA SER A 206 -24.84 10.92 -9.37
C SER A 206 -25.63 10.46 -8.13
N PRO A 207 -26.44 9.37 -8.18
CA PRO A 207 -27.10 8.81 -6.99
C PRO A 207 -26.11 8.41 -5.87
N PHE A 208 -24.87 8.06 -6.22
CA PHE A 208 -23.81 7.70 -5.27
C PHE A 208 -23.06 8.92 -4.69
N GLY A 209 -23.54 10.13 -4.97
CA GLY A 209 -23.04 11.37 -4.38
C GLY A 209 -22.06 12.16 -5.24
N LEU A 210 -21.81 11.73 -6.49
CA LEU A 210 -20.96 12.44 -7.43
C LEU A 210 -21.58 13.81 -7.80
N ARG A 211 -20.82 14.89 -7.68
CA ARG A 211 -21.28 16.27 -7.93
C ARG A 211 -20.55 16.86 -9.12
N VAL A 212 -21.09 16.64 -10.32
CA VAL A 212 -20.52 17.18 -11.56
C VAL A 212 -21.32 18.37 -12.05
N VAL A 213 -20.65 19.47 -12.41
CA VAL A 213 -21.30 20.64 -13.04
C VAL A 213 -22.00 20.22 -14.32
N HIS A 214 -23.23 20.67 -14.53
CA HIS A 214 -23.95 20.47 -15.78
C HIS A 214 -23.15 21.06 -16.97
N PRO A 215 -22.99 20.35 -18.10
CA PRO A 215 -22.15 20.83 -19.20
C PRO A 215 -22.50 22.23 -19.71
N GLU A 216 -23.79 22.52 -19.89
CA GLU A 216 -24.25 23.87 -20.29
C GLU A 216 -24.02 24.97 -19.24
N ALA A 217 -23.75 24.62 -17.98
CA ALA A 217 -23.40 25.56 -16.90
C ALA A 217 -21.89 25.66 -16.66
N ALA A 218 -21.08 24.78 -17.27
CA ALA A 218 -19.64 24.72 -17.05
C ALA A 218 -18.96 26.03 -17.47
N HIS A 219 -18.22 26.65 -16.56
CA HIS A 219 -17.55 27.93 -16.80
C HIS A 219 -16.24 28.03 -16.00
N PRO A 220 -15.14 28.60 -16.57
CA PRO A 220 -13.83 28.70 -15.89
C PRO A 220 -13.85 29.43 -14.55
N LEU A 221 -14.84 30.32 -14.33
CA LEU A 221 -15.05 30.97 -13.03
C LEU A 221 -15.20 29.94 -11.91
N LEU A 222 -15.91 28.83 -12.13
CA LEU A 222 -16.17 27.83 -11.08
C LEU A 222 -14.87 27.24 -10.53
N ALA A 223 -13.87 27.01 -11.38
CA ALA A 223 -12.53 26.57 -10.94
C ALA A 223 -11.86 27.64 -10.04
N ARG A 224 -11.97 28.92 -10.40
CA ARG A 224 -11.47 30.04 -9.57
C ARG A 224 -12.21 30.15 -8.23
N LEU A 225 -13.46 29.69 -8.17
CA LEU A 225 -14.30 29.68 -6.97
C LEU A 225 -14.11 28.42 -6.10
N GLY A 226 -13.27 27.48 -6.55
CA GLY A 226 -12.90 26.28 -5.79
C GLY A 226 -13.54 24.98 -6.28
N ALA A 227 -14.16 24.95 -7.47
CA ALA A 227 -14.48 23.68 -8.13
C ALA A 227 -13.19 23.00 -8.58
N THR A 228 -13.14 21.68 -8.45
CA THR A 228 -12.00 20.89 -8.91
C THR A 228 -12.18 20.56 -10.39
N THR A 229 -11.20 20.89 -11.22
CA THR A 229 -11.20 20.45 -12.63
C THR A 229 -11.10 18.93 -12.70
N ALA A 230 -12.05 18.28 -13.38
CA ALA A 230 -12.15 16.85 -13.41
C ALA A 230 -11.61 16.29 -14.73
N SER A 231 -10.58 15.43 -14.65
CA SER A 231 -10.24 14.47 -15.70
C SER A 231 -10.96 13.15 -15.43
N ALA A 232 -11.05 12.25 -16.43
CA ALA A 232 -11.67 10.94 -16.23
C ALA A 232 -11.01 10.15 -15.09
N ARG A 233 -9.68 10.22 -14.98
CA ARG A 233 -8.93 9.61 -13.87
C ARG A 233 -9.26 10.24 -12.52
N ALA A 234 -9.38 11.57 -12.44
CA ALA A 234 -9.74 12.24 -11.19
C ALA A 234 -11.15 11.84 -10.75
N VAL A 235 -12.09 11.70 -11.67
CA VAL A 235 -13.45 11.21 -11.37
C VAL A 235 -13.40 9.77 -10.85
N LEU A 236 -12.62 8.88 -11.47
CA LEU A 236 -12.46 7.51 -10.99
C LEU A 236 -11.95 7.47 -9.54
N GLN A 237 -11.10 8.40 -9.11
CA GLN A 237 -10.57 8.46 -7.74
C GLN A 237 -11.59 8.95 -6.69
N GLU A 238 -12.77 9.42 -7.10
CA GLU A 238 -13.79 9.90 -6.18
C GLU A 238 -14.45 8.76 -5.40
N SER A 239 -14.69 8.98 -4.11
CA SER A 239 -15.35 8.00 -3.24
C SER A 239 -16.75 7.62 -3.71
N ALA A 240 -17.44 8.50 -4.43
CA ALA A 240 -18.74 8.21 -5.03
C ALA A 240 -18.65 7.13 -6.12
N VAL A 241 -17.58 7.11 -6.93
CA VAL A 241 -17.40 6.09 -7.97
C VAL A 241 -16.99 4.77 -7.35
N ARG A 242 -16.13 4.81 -6.33
CA ARG A 242 -15.81 3.62 -5.52
C ARG A 242 -17.06 3.00 -4.91
N LEU A 243 -17.92 3.81 -4.29
CA LEU A 243 -19.19 3.34 -3.73
C LEU A 243 -20.11 2.74 -4.80
N ALA A 244 -20.17 3.36 -5.99
CA ALA A 244 -20.96 2.84 -7.10
C ALA A 244 -20.47 1.45 -7.56
N VAL A 245 -19.16 1.23 -7.57
CA VAL A 245 -18.57 -0.08 -7.90
C VAL A 245 -18.85 -1.10 -6.81
N GLU A 246 -18.58 -0.77 -5.55
CA GLU A 246 -18.83 -1.67 -4.40
C GLU A 246 -20.32 -2.08 -4.29
N GLN A 247 -21.24 -1.20 -4.69
CA GLN A 247 -22.69 -1.46 -4.67
C GLN A 247 -23.25 -1.94 -6.01
N SER A 248 -22.42 -2.04 -7.05
CA SER A 248 -22.88 -2.42 -8.40
C SER A 248 -23.56 -3.79 -8.49
N PRO A 249 -23.18 -4.84 -7.72
CA PRO A 249 -23.86 -6.12 -7.76
C PRO A 249 -25.32 -6.06 -7.30
N ASP A 250 -25.62 -5.15 -6.36
CA ASP A 250 -26.95 -4.99 -5.75
C ASP A 250 -27.76 -3.83 -6.38
N ALA A 251 -27.24 -3.19 -7.43
CA ALA A 251 -27.92 -2.08 -8.10
C ALA A 251 -29.15 -2.57 -8.87
N ASP A 252 -30.17 -1.70 -8.99
CA ASP A 252 -31.37 -2.00 -9.80
C ASP A 252 -31.04 -2.23 -11.29
N ALA A 253 -29.95 -1.62 -11.77
CA ALA A 253 -29.44 -1.75 -13.14
C ALA A 253 -27.89 -1.84 -13.13
N PRO A 254 -27.31 -3.03 -12.82
CA PRO A 254 -25.85 -3.21 -12.74
C PRO A 254 -25.14 -2.85 -14.05
N ASP A 255 -25.72 -3.21 -15.19
CA ASP A 255 -25.17 -2.95 -16.52
C ASP A 255 -25.01 -1.45 -16.81
N GLU A 256 -25.93 -0.60 -16.34
CA GLU A 256 -25.83 0.85 -16.52
C GLU A 256 -24.67 1.45 -15.70
N VAL A 257 -24.44 0.93 -14.49
CA VAL A 257 -23.30 1.31 -13.64
C VAL A 257 -21.99 0.83 -14.27
N ALA A 258 -21.96 -0.41 -14.76
CA ALA A 258 -20.82 -0.98 -15.47
C ALA A 258 -20.46 -0.15 -16.70
N ASP A 259 -21.41 0.13 -17.58
CA ASP A 259 -21.19 0.97 -18.77
C ASP A 259 -20.68 2.36 -18.41
N ALA A 260 -21.20 2.97 -17.33
CA ALA A 260 -20.74 4.27 -16.86
C ALA A 260 -19.28 4.25 -16.39
N VAL A 261 -18.89 3.24 -15.59
CA VAL A 261 -17.51 3.09 -15.09
C VAL A 261 -16.56 2.73 -16.24
N LEU A 262 -16.94 1.80 -17.12
CA LEU A 262 -16.16 1.42 -18.30
C LEU A 262 -15.96 2.61 -19.26
N ALA A 263 -16.94 3.51 -19.38
CA ALA A 263 -16.81 4.76 -20.12
C ALA A 263 -15.75 5.69 -19.53
N LEU A 264 -15.72 5.83 -18.20
CA LEU A 264 -14.71 6.62 -17.51
C LEU A 264 -13.32 6.00 -17.65
N VAL A 265 -13.20 4.68 -17.50
CA VAL A 265 -11.94 3.96 -17.70
C VAL A 265 -11.43 4.15 -19.12
N ARG A 266 -12.27 3.95 -20.14
CA ARG A 266 -11.91 4.18 -21.54
C ARG A 266 -11.42 5.61 -21.77
N ALA A 267 -12.10 6.62 -21.24
CA ALA A 267 -11.69 8.01 -21.36
C ALA A 267 -10.32 8.25 -20.68
N ALA A 268 -10.10 7.68 -19.50
CA ALA A 268 -8.84 7.81 -18.78
C ALA A 268 -7.66 7.12 -19.51
N LEU A 269 -7.90 5.97 -20.15
CA LEU A 269 -6.89 5.31 -20.99
C LEU A 269 -6.51 6.15 -22.22
N GLN A 270 -7.48 6.81 -22.85
CA GLN A 270 -7.25 7.70 -23.99
C GLN A 270 -6.42 8.95 -23.63
N ASP A 271 -6.48 9.39 -22.38
CA ASP A 271 -5.68 10.51 -21.85
C ASP A 271 -4.24 10.10 -21.49
N GLY A 272 -3.82 8.88 -21.88
CA GLY A 272 -2.44 8.41 -21.74
C GLY A 272 -2.16 7.64 -20.44
N ALA A 273 -3.21 7.17 -19.74
CA ALA A 273 -3.01 6.19 -18.68
C ALA A 273 -2.47 4.88 -19.32
N PRO A 274 -1.32 4.35 -18.86
CA PRO A 274 -0.75 3.13 -19.42
C PRO A 274 -1.66 1.92 -19.14
N VAL A 275 -1.57 0.85 -19.93
CA VAL A 275 -2.13 -0.49 -19.63
C VAL A 275 -1.02 -1.48 -19.99
N PRO A 276 -0.63 -2.48 -19.16
CA PRO A 276 -1.40 -3.29 -18.18
C PRO A 276 -1.02 -3.06 -16.70
N GLY A 277 -1.91 -3.34 -15.74
CA GLY A 277 -1.74 -2.84 -14.36
C GLY A 277 -1.90 -1.31 -14.31
N ALA A 278 -2.90 -0.82 -15.07
CA ALA A 278 -3.01 0.55 -15.60
C ALA A 278 -2.94 1.70 -14.58
N TRP A 279 -3.19 1.35 -13.32
CA TRP A 279 -3.21 2.26 -12.20
C TRP A 279 -1.97 1.98 -11.36
N ALA A 280 -1.19 3.04 -11.06
CA ALA A 280 0.03 2.91 -10.26
C ALA A 280 -0.24 2.07 -9.01
N ASP A 281 0.57 1.04 -8.78
CA ASP A 281 0.51 0.07 -7.67
C ASP A 281 -0.79 0.06 -6.85
N GLY A 282 -1.92 -0.30 -7.48
CA GLY A 282 -3.19 -0.53 -6.78
C GLY A 282 -4.04 0.71 -6.48
N GLU A 283 -3.74 1.90 -7.02
CA GLU A 283 -4.53 3.14 -6.79
C GLU A 283 -6.05 2.97 -7.02
N LEU A 284 -6.45 2.14 -7.98
CA LEU A 284 -7.86 1.86 -8.31
C LEU A 284 -8.17 0.35 -8.29
N HIS A 285 -7.58 -0.39 -7.35
CA HIS A 285 -7.77 -1.85 -7.22
C HIS A 285 -9.24 -2.27 -7.05
N TRP A 286 -10.05 -1.44 -6.40
CA TRP A 286 -11.48 -1.67 -6.17
C TRP A 286 -12.29 -1.72 -7.46
N LEU A 287 -11.75 -1.29 -8.62
CA LEU A 287 -12.42 -1.48 -9.91
C LEU A 287 -12.66 -2.97 -10.23
N ALA A 288 -11.85 -3.87 -9.65
CA ALA A 288 -12.03 -5.31 -9.74
C ALA A 288 -13.37 -5.80 -9.15
N ASP A 289 -14.00 -5.02 -8.28
CA ASP A 289 -15.29 -5.35 -7.68
C ASP A 289 -16.48 -4.95 -8.58
N LEU A 290 -16.21 -4.32 -9.74
CA LEU A 290 -17.26 -3.89 -10.67
C LEU A 290 -18.03 -5.10 -11.17
N ALA A 291 -19.34 -5.11 -10.92
CA ALA A 291 -20.26 -6.10 -11.43
C ALA A 291 -20.29 -6.06 -12.97
N LEU A 292 -19.86 -7.15 -13.59
CA LEU A 292 -19.94 -7.38 -15.02
C LEU A 292 -20.73 -8.67 -15.29
N THR A 293 -21.24 -8.79 -16.51
CA THR A 293 -21.90 -10.01 -16.95
C THR A 293 -20.88 -11.01 -17.48
N ASP A 294 -21.02 -12.27 -17.08
CA ASP A 294 -20.26 -13.38 -17.63
C ASP A 294 -20.95 -13.99 -18.87
N ALA A 295 -20.33 -15.01 -19.48
CA ALA A 295 -20.87 -15.68 -20.66
C ALA A 295 -22.16 -16.48 -20.40
N GLU A 296 -22.52 -16.73 -19.14
CA GLU A 296 -23.76 -17.40 -18.71
C GLU A 296 -24.86 -16.41 -18.28
N VAL A 297 -24.61 -15.10 -18.45
CA VAL A 297 -25.50 -14.00 -18.07
C VAL A 297 -25.63 -13.83 -16.54
N GLU A 298 -24.65 -14.33 -15.79
CA GLU A 298 -24.54 -14.12 -14.35
C GLU A 298 -23.75 -12.84 -14.04
N VAL A 299 -24.11 -12.19 -12.93
CA VAL A 299 -23.43 -10.98 -12.45
C VAL A 299 -22.24 -11.40 -11.60
N THR A 300 -21.04 -11.05 -12.05
CA THR A 300 -19.77 -11.46 -11.44
C THR A 300 -18.83 -10.26 -11.33
N PRO A 301 -18.06 -10.13 -10.24
CA PRO A 301 -17.02 -9.09 -10.14
C PRO A 301 -16.01 -9.20 -11.29
N ALA A 302 -15.58 -8.07 -11.84
CA ALA A 302 -14.63 -8.00 -12.94
C ALA A 302 -13.33 -8.77 -12.65
N GLY A 303 -12.82 -8.69 -11.41
CA GLY A 303 -11.63 -9.40 -10.96
C GLY A 303 -11.76 -10.92 -10.82
N ALA A 304 -12.98 -11.45 -10.96
CA ALA A 304 -13.29 -12.88 -10.97
C ALA A 304 -13.65 -13.40 -12.36
N LEU A 305 -13.40 -12.60 -13.41
CA LEU A 305 -13.65 -12.96 -14.81
C LEU A 305 -12.34 -13.04 -15.59
N VAL A 306 -12.29 -13.96 -16.55
CA VAL A 306 -11.17 -14.06 -17.51
C VAL A 306 -11.54 -13.53 -18.88
N LEU A 307 -10.56 -12.93 -19.55
CA LEU A 307 -10.68 -12.58 -20.97
C LEU A 307 -10.65 -13.84 -21.85
N PRO A 308 -11.54 -13.96 -22.86
CA PRO A 308 -11.50 -15.07 -23.80
C PRO A 308 -10.16 -15.18 -24.54
N GLY A 309 -9.59 -16.39 -24.60
CA GLY A 309 -8.34 -16.66 -25.31
C GLY A 309 -7.07 -16.16 -24.62
N SER A 310 -7.19 -15.66 -23.39
CA SER A 310 -6.05 -15.24 -22.57
C SER A 310 -5.33 -16.43 -21.92
N MET A 311 -4.19 -16.15 -21.27
CA MET A 311 -3.49 -17.18 -20.49
C MET A 311 -4.35 -17.61 -19.29
N ALA A 312 -5.01 -16.67 -18.60
CA ALA A 312 -5.89 -16.98 -17.47
C ALA A 312 -6.98 -17.99 -17.87
N ALA A 313 -7.66 -17.77 -19.00
CA ALA A 313 -8.65 -18.72 -19.54
C ALA A 313 -8.04 -20.11 -19.86
N ALA A 314 -6.74 -20.14 -20.22
CA ALA A 314 -5.99 -21.35 -20.54
C ALA A 314 -5.37 -22.07 -19.33
N VAL A 315 -5.40 -21.51 -18.11
CA VAL A 315 -4.80 -22.17 -16.93
C VAL A 315 -5.75 -22.31 -15.75
N LEU A 316 -6.72 -21.42 -15.58
CA LEU A 316 -7.69 -21.46 -14.47
C LEU A 316 -8.86 -22.41 -14.78
N ASP A 317 -9.45 -23.06 -13.78
CA ASP A 317 -10.58 -23.97 -13.97
C ASP A 317 -11.83 -23.17 -14.41
N PRO A 318 -12.41 -23.45 -15.61
CA PRO A 318 -13.58 -22.73 -16.11
C PRO A 318 -14.85 -22.99 -15.29
N ARG A 319 -14.84 -23.93 -14.33
CA ARG A 319 -15.95 -24.13 -13.39
C ARG A 319 -15.92 -23.17 -12.20
N GLU A 320 -14.75 -22.62 -11.89
CA GLU A 320 -14.55 -21.73 -10.74
C GLU A 320 -14.41 -20.27 -11.19
N VAL A 321 -13.89 -20.03 -12.40
CA VAL A 321 -13.68 -18.67 -12.95
C VAL A 321 -14.41 -18.50 -14.28
N GLY A 322 -15.39 -17.59 -14.28
CA GLY A 322 -16.22 -17.28 -15.43
C GLY A 322 -15.48 -16.54 -16.53
N VAL A 323 -15.94 -16.70 -17.77
CA VAL A 323 -15.44 -15.91 -18.92
C VAL A 323 -16.32 -14.68 -19.09
N VAL A 324 -15.74 -13.50 -19.24
CA VAL A 324 -16.53 -12.25 -19.47
C VAL A 324 -17.38 -12.36 -20.74
N ASP A 325 -18.58 -11.78 -20.72
CA ASP A 325 -19.49 -11.75 -21.88
C ASP A 325 -18.78 -11.19 -23.14
N ALA A 326 -18.94 -11.90 -24.26
CA ALA A 326 -18.33 -11.54 -25.54
C ALA A 326 -18.80 -10.17 -26.07
N ASP A 327 -20.01 -9.72 -25.72
CA ASP A 327 -20.52 -8.40 -26.09
C ASP A 327 -19.78 -7.28 -25.36
N LEU A 328 -19.41 -7.48 -24.08
CA LEU A 328 -18.57 -6.52 -23.35
C LEU A 328 -17.19 -6.40 -24.02
N VAL A 329 -16.58 -7.52 -24.41
CA VAL A 329 -15.29 -7.52 -25.14
C VAL A 329 -15.42 -6.79 -26.48
N ARG A 330 -16.54 -6.99 -27.19
CA ARG A 330 -16.81 -6.34 -28.49
C ARG A 330 -17.02 -4.83 -28.37
N VAL A 331 -17.71 -4.37 -27.32
CA VAL A 331 -18.07 -2.95 -27.12
C VAL A 331 -16.95 -2.16 -26.47
N TRP A 332 -16.29 -2.71 -25.47
CA TRP A 332 -15.31 -2.02 -24.62
C TRP A 332 -13.86 -2.34 -25.00
N GLY A 333 -13.61 -3.50 -25.59
CA GLY A 333 -12.26 -3.97 -25.92
C GLY A 333 -11.50 -4.53 -24.72
N PRO A 334 -10.46 -5.36 -24.96
CA PRO A 334 -9.73 -6.04 -23.89
C PRO A 334 -8.97 -5.08 -22.97
N ASP A 335 -8.49 -3.95 -23.47
CA ASP A 335 -7.69 -3.01 -22.67
C ASP A 335 -8.51 -2.35 -21.54
N VAL A 336 -9.76 -1.99 -21.83
CA VAL A 336 -10.67 -1.41 -20.83
C VAL A 336 -11.05 -2.45 -19.78
N LEU A 337 -11.35 -3.68 -20.23
CA LEU A 337 -11.71 -4.78 -19.32
C LEU A 337 -10.55 -5.16 -18.39
N ARG A 338 -9.32 -5.20 -18.90
CA ARG A 338 -8.13 -5.39 -18.06
C ARG A 338 -7.91 -4.25 -17.08
N ALA A 339 -8.21 -3.01 -17.47
CA ALA A 339 -8.08 -1.86 -16.60
C ALA A 339 -9.10 -1.84 -15.43
N VAL A 340 -10.20 -2.58 -15.54
CA VAL A 340 -11.12 -2.85 -14.42
C VAL A 340 -10.86 -4.19 -13.72
N GLY A 341 -9.81 -4.92 -14.07
CA GLY A 341 -9.40 -6.12 -13.36
C GLY A 341 -9.78 -7.46 -14.00
N VAL A 342 -10.42 -7.48 -15.17
CA VAL A 342 -10.66 -8.74 -15.90
C VAL A 342 -9.32 -9.37 -16.28
N LEU A 343 -9.16 -10.65 -15.92
CA LEU A 343 -7.88 -11.36 -15.94
C LEU A 343 -7.46 -11.76 -17.37
N ASP A 344 -6.26 -11.37 -17.79
CA ASP A 344 -5.57 -11.91 -18.98
C ASP A 344 -4.45 -12.92 -18.63
N GLY A 345 -3.99 -12.91 -17.39
CA GLY A 345 -3.01 -13.83 -16.81
C GLY A 345 -3.19 -13.90 -15.29
N LEU A 346 -2.15 -14.32 -14.56
CA LEU A 346 -2.17 -14.31 -13.10
C LEU A 346 -2.08 -12.87 -12.58
N ALA A 347 -2.92 -12.56 -11.59
CA ALA A 347 -2.94 -11.25 -10.94
C ALA A 347 -2.25 -11.29 -9.58
N VAL A 348 -1.76 -10.13 -9.13
CA VAL A 348 -1.18 -9.95 -7.80
C VAL A 348 -2.02 -9.03 -6.94
N VAL A 349 -2.12 -9.35 -5.66
CA VAL A 349 -2.53 -8.44 -4.60
C VAL A 349 -1.27 -7.95 -3.90
N ARG A 350 -1.21 -6.65 -3.70
CA ARG A 350 -0.23 -6.03 -2.81
C ARG A 350 -0.92 -5.69 -1.50
N ALA A 351 -0.19 -5.46 -0.41
CA ALA A 351 -0.65 -4.77 0.79
C ALA A 351 0.55 -4.17 1.53
N ASP A 352 0.44 -2.91 1.93
CA ASP A 352 1.50 -2.19 2.65
C ASP A 352 1.19 -2.20 4.14
N GLU A 353 2.23 -2.17 4.97
CA GLU A 353 2.12 -2.12 6.44
C GLU A 353 1.16 -3.18 7.01
N VAL A 354 1.41 -4.45 6.67
CA VAL A 354 0.55 -5.57 7.06
C VAL A 354 0.91 -6.04 8.47
N ASP A 355 -0.10 -6.09 9.33
CA ASP A 355 -0.07 -6.79 10.61
C ASP A 355 -0.51 -8.24 10.38
N LEU A 356 0.31 -9.21 10.79
CA LEU A 356 -0.02 -10.64 10.64
C LEU A 356 -1.13 -11.07 11.60
N ASP A 357 -1.35 -10.35 12.69
CA ASP A 357 -2.42 -10.64 13.65
C ASP A 357 -3.78 -10.00 13.24
N ASP A 358 -3.78 -9.07 12.27
CA ASP A 358 -4.96 -8.38 11.73
C ASP A 358 -4.79 -8.09 10.23
N LEU A 359 -4.99 -9.13 9.41
CA LEU A 359 -4.76 -9.04 7.97
C LEU A 359 -5.71 -8.04 7.29
N PRO A 360 -5.19 -7.15 6.42
CA PRO A 360 -6.03 -6.21 5.68
C PRO A 360 -7.06 -6.92 4.78
N ALA A 361 -8.29 -6.41 4.73
CA ALA A 361 -9.36 -6.99 3.89
C ALA A 361 -8.97 -7.20 2.42
N ARG A 362 -8.06 -6.38 1.87
CA ARG A 362 -7.54 -6.51 0.50
C ARG A 362 -6.82 -7.83 0.21
N VAL A 363 -6.25 -8.51 1.21
CA VAL A 363 -5.55 -9.81 1.02
C VAL A 363 -6.44 -11.02 1.29
N SER A 364 -7.68 -10.82 1.75
CA SER A 364 -8.62 -11.91 2.10
C SER A 364 -8.98 -12.84 0.94
N GLY A 365 -8.79 -12.40 -0.31
CA GLY A 365 -8.99 -13.24 -1.51
C GLY A 365 -7.81 -14.16 -1.84
N LEU A 366 -6.73 -14.15 -1.05
CA LEU A 366 -5.62 -15.08 -1.19
C LEU A 366 -5.95 -16.40 -0.45
N ALA A 367 -5.83 -17.53 -1.15
CA ALA A 367 -6.13 -18.85 -0.60
C ALA A 367 -5.25 -19.18 0.62
N ASP A 368 -5.85 -19.61 1.73
CA ASP A 368 -5.15 -20.01 2.96
C ASP A 368 -4.20 -18.93 3.52
N ILE A 369 -4.53 -17.64 3.33
CA ILE A 369 -3.70 -16.53 3.82
C ILE A 369 -3.62 -16.49 5.35
N ASP A 370 -4.68 -16.88 6.04
CA ASP A 370 -4.72 -16.98 7.51
C ASP A 370 -3.76 -18.08 8.00
N ASP A 371 -3.75 -19.26 7.36
CA ASP A 371 -2.81 -20.34 7.64
C ASP A 371 -1.36 -19.87 7.48
N TRP A 372 -1.06 -19.10 6.42
CA TRP A 372 0.28 -18.53 6.22
C TRP A 372 0.65 -17.54 7.33
N ALA A 373 -0.28 -16.68 7.75
CA ALA A 373 -0.04 -15.71 8.81
C ALA A 373 0.18 -16.39 10.16
N ASP A 374 -0.61 -17.42 10.47
CA ASP A 374 -0.49 -18.24 11.68
C ASP A 374 0.85 -19.01 11.72
N GLU A 375 1.22 -19.70 10.64
CA GLU A 375 2.49 -20.43 10.54
C GLU A 375 3.70 -19.49 10.53
N THR A 376 3.55 -18.32 9.92
CA THR A 376 4.56 -17.29 10.02
C THR A 376 4.66 -16.89 11.48
N GLY A 377 3.57 -16.53 12.15
CA GLY A 377 3.52 -16.08 13.55
C GLY A 377 3.61 -14.56 13.66
N SER A 378 3.14 -14.01 14.80
CA SER A 378 2.90 -12.59 15.02
C SER A 378 4.05 -11.65 14.60
N GLY A 379 3.67 -10.51 14.02
CA GLY A 379 4.61 -9.50 13.57
C GLY A 379 4.05 -8.63 12.44
N THR A 380 4.87 -7.67 12.01
CA THR A 380 4.51 -6.75 10.92
C THR A 380 5.48 -6.89 9.76
N LEU A 381 4.99 -6.63 8.56
CA LEU A 381 5.76 -6.63 7.32
C LEU A 381 5.47 -5.37 6.51
N ALA A 382 6.49 -4.84 5.84
CA ALA A 382 6.38 -3.56 5.13
C ALA A 382 5.50 -3.66 3.88
N GLU A 383 5.61 -4.76 3.12
CA GLU A 383 4.86 -5.02 1.90
C GLU A 383 4.61 -6.53 1.77
N LEU A 384 3.35 -6.92 1.54
CA LEU A 384 2.93 -8.25 1.11
C LEU A 384 2.63 -8.20 -0.38
N VAL A 385 3.16 -9.14 -1.15
CA VAL A 385 2.80 -9.36 -2.56
C VAL A 385 2.41 -10.83 -2.73
N GLY A 386 1.13 -11.08 -2.99
CA GLY A 386 0.58 -12.43 -3.19
C GLY A 386 -0.01 -12.59 -4.58
N VAL A 387 0.19 -13.75 -5.19
CA VAL A 387 -0.49 -14.12 -6.45
C VAL A 387 -1.86 -14.70 -6.11
N ARG A 388 -2.91 -14.20 -6.77
CA ARG A 388 -4.29 -14.64 -6.56
C ARG A 388 -4.61 -15.90 -7.35
N ASP A 389 -5.73 -16.53 -6.98
CA ASP A 389 -6.44 -17.53 -7.79
C ASP A 389 -5.55 -18.73 -8.15
N LEU A 390 -4.59 -19.07 -7.28
CA LEU A 390 -3.69 -20.21 -7.45
C LEU A 390 -4.39 -21.54 -7.17
N ASP A 391 -5.37 -21.54 -6.27
CA ASP A 391 -6.22 -22.66 -5.87
C ASP A 391 -7.15 -23.13 -7.00
N VAL A 392 -7.45 -22.25 -7.96
CA VAL A 392 -8.27 -22.57 -9.13
C VAL A 392 -7.42 -22.90 -10.37
N VAL A 393 -6.09 -23.00 -10.25
CA VAL A 393 -5.23 -23.43 -11.36
C VAL A 393 -5.45 -24.92 -11.66
N ARG A 394 -5.61 -25.25 -12.94
CA ARG A 394 -5.75 -26.66 -13.36
C ARG A 394 -4.45 -27.43 -13.09
N PRO A 395 -4.49 -28.61 -12.44
CA PRO A 395 -3.28 -29.33 -12.02
C PRO A 395 -2.26 -29.61 -13.15
N GLN A 396 -2.73 -29.88 -14.37
CA GLN A 396 -1.88 -30.13 -15.52
C GLN A 396 -1.16 -28.88 -16.07
N CYS A 397 -1.57 -27.68 -15.65
CA CYS A 397 -1.05 -26.40 -16.14
C CYS A 397 0.10 -25.85 -15.28
N TRP A 398 0.39 -26.43 -14.10
CA TRP A 398 1.45 -25.97 -13.20
C TRP A 398 2.82 -25.74 -13.86
N PRO A 399 3.32 -26.63 -14.76
CA PRO A 399 4.59 -26.38 -15.44
C PRO A 399 4.58 -25.13 -16.34
N GLU A 400 3.44 -24.77 -16.92
CA GLU A 400 3.29 -23.55 -17.72
C GLU A 400 3.15 -22.31 -16.87
N VAL A 401 2.34 -22.40 -15.81
CA VAL A 401 2.14 -21.34 -14.83
C VAL A 401 3.45 -20.91 -14.20
N LEU A 402 4.26 -21.87 -13.70
CA LEU A 402 5.53 -21.55 -13.04
C LEU A 402 6.56 -20.96 -14.01
N ARG A 403 6.58 -21.41 -15.28
CA ARG A 403 7.43 -20.78 -16.31
C ARG A 403 7.02 -19.35 -16.58
N HIS A 404 5.73 -19.07 -16.64
CA HIS A 404 5.21 -17.71 -16.81
C HIS A 404 5.57 -16.83 -15.61
N MET A 405 5.32 -17.32 -14.38
CA MET A 405 5.69 -16.62 -13.14
C MET A 405 7.18 -16.33 -13.07
N ALA A 406 8.04 -17.25 -13.51
CA ALA A 406 9.48 -17.05 -13.57
C ALA A 406 9.89 -15.96 -14.58
N SER A 407 9.12 -15.77 -15.65
CA SER A 407 9.40 -14.81 -16.74
C SER A 407 8.83 -13.41 -16.52
N GLU A 408 7.71 -13.29 -15.82
CA GLU A 408 7.05 -12.01 -15.55
C GLU A 408 7.63 -11.34 -14.29
N PRO A 409 8.21 -10.13 -14.37
CA PRO A 409 8.94 -9.52 -13.26
C PRO A 409 8.12 -9.39 -11.96
N VAL A 410 6.84 -9.05 -12.07
CA VAL A 410 5.94 -8.85 -10.91
C VAL A 410 5.62 -10.18 -10.23
N LEU A 411 5.27 -11.21 -11.01
CA LEU A 411 4.98 -12.55 -10.49
C LEU A 411 6.24 -13.21 -9.92
N ARG A 412 7.38 -13.03 -10.60
CA ARG A 412 8.68 -13.50 -10.13
C ARG A 412 9.03 -12.90 -8.78
N ARG A 413 8.82 -11.58 -8.62
CA ARG A 413 9.03 -10.88 -7.34
C ARG A 413 8.19 -11.49 -6.23
N ALA A 414 6.89 -11.68 -6.49
CA ALA A 414 5.94 -12.26 -5.54
C ALA A 414 6.31 -13.71 -5.13
N LEU A 415 7.00 -14.45 -6.01
CA LEU A 415 7.44 -15.82 -5.75
C LEU A 415 8.80 -15.90 -5.05
N VAL A 416 9.80 -15.15 -5.51
CA VAL A 416 11.20 -15.37 -5.14
C VAL A 416 11.65 -14.49 -3.97
N GLU A 417 11.10 -13.28 -3.84
CA GLU A 417 11.53 -12.38 -2.77
C GLU A 417 11.06 -12.87 -1.41
N GLN A 418 12.01 -13.08 -0.50
CA GLN A 418 11.72 -13.38 0.89
C GLN A 418 11.11 -12.16 1.58
N VAL A 419 10.13 -12.41 2.45
CA VAL A 419 9.45 -11.36 3.23
C VAL A 419 10.14 -11.22 4.58
N ARG A 420 10.34 -9.97 5.01
CA ARG A 420 10.91 -9.67 6.31
C ARG A 420 9.82 -9.35 7.31
N VAL A 421 9.69 -10.19 8.32
CA VAL A 421 8.75 -10.01 9.44
C VAL A 421 9.51 -9.38 10.61
N SER A 422 8.94 -8.31 11.16
CA SER A 422 9.47 -7.61 12.33
C SER A 422 8.53 -7.79 13.51
N GLY A 423 9.03 -8.41 14.57
CA GLY A 423 8.27 -8.70 15.79
C GLY A 423 9.04 -8.30 17.05
N PRO A 424 8.48 -8.57 18.24
CA PRO A 424 9.11 -8.25 19.53
C PRO A 424 10.47 -8.94 19.72
N ASP A 425 10.65 -10.13 19.14
CA ASP A 425 11.87 -10.95 19.25
C ASP A 425 12.94 -10.59 18.21
N GLY A 426 12.69 -9.59 17.36
CA GLY A 426 13.60 -9.13 16.32
C GLY A 426 13.01 -9.25 14.91
N SER A 427 13.87 -9.26 13.91
CA SER A 427 13.46 -9.39 12.51
C SER A 427 13.97 -10.68 11.90
N ARG A 428 13.10 -11.39 11.19
CA ARG A 428 13.41 -12.65 10.50
C ARG A 428 12.93 -12.60 9.06
N SER A 429 13.59 -13.41 8.23
CA SER A 429 13.26 -13.59 6.83
C SER A 429 12.48 -14.89 6.68
N VAL A 430 11.35 -14.84 5.99
CA VAL A 430 10.49 -15.99 5.70
C VAL A 430 10.17 -16.05 4.20
N PRO A 431 9.77 -17.21 3.66
CA PRO A 431 9.24 -17.30 2.30
C PRO A 431 8.07 -16.34 2.07
N SER A 432 7.91 -15.84 0.85
CA SER A 432 6.70 -15.11 0.48
C SER A 432 5.47 -16.03 0.61
N TYR A 433 4.30 -15.43 0.79
CA TYR A 433 3.02 -16.14 0.76
C TYR A 433 2.91 -17.04 -0.48
N THR A 434 3.23 -16.52 -1.67
CA THR A 434 3.16 -17.28 -2.93
C THR A 434 4.08 -18.50 -2.92
N ALA A 435 5.30 -18.36 -2.42
CA ALA A 435 6.23 -19.48 -2.31
C ALA A 435 5.75 -20.54 -1.30
N TRP A 436 5.28 -20.08 -0.14
CA TRP A 436 4.72 -20.95 0.90
C TRP A 436 3.51 -21.74 0.38
N TRP A 437 2.58 -21.08 -0.30
CA TRP A 437 1.36 -21.72 -0.80
C TRP A 437 1.70 -22.77 -1.86
N LEU A 438 2.56 -22.43 -2.84
CA LEU A 438 2.98 -23.36 -3.90
C LEU A 438 3.77 -24.56 -3.35
N ARG A 439 4.57 -24.37 -2.30
CA ARG A 439 5.29 -25.46 -1.63
C ARG A 439 4.33 -26.53 -1.10
N ARG A 440 3.20 -26.09 -0.53
CA ARG A 440 2.16 -26.96 0.03
C ARG A 440 1.33 -27.61 -1.07
N GLU A 441 0.82 -26.82 -2.01
CA GLU A 441 -0.02 -27.32 -3.11
C GLU A 441 0.72 -28.34 -4.00
N LEU A 442 1.99 -28.08 -4.30
CA LEU A 442 2.78 -28.95 -5.18
C LEU A 442 3.52 -30.06 -4.41
N GLY A 443 3.49 -30.03 -3.07
CA GLY A 443 4.23 -30.97 -2.22
C GLY A 443 5.74 -30.96 -2.49
N THR A 444 6.32 -29.78 -2.78
CA THR A 444 7.72 -29.66 -3.22
C THR A 444 8.73 -29.56 -2.08
N VAL A 445 8.29 -29.30 -0.86
CA VAL A 445 9.18 -29.22 0.32
C VAL A 445 9.92 -30.54 0.50
N GLY A 446 11.25 -30.45 0.57
CA GLY A 446 12.11 -31.61 0.75
C GLY A 446 12.35 -32.41 -0.53
N LEU A 447 11.89 -31.98 -1.70
CA LEU A 447 12.28 -32.63 -2.95
C LEU A 447 13.70 -32.23 -3.35
N LEU A 448 14.48 -33.19 -3.83
CA LEU A 448 15.85 -32.97 -4.29
C LEU A 448 15.85 -32.15 -5.58
N ASP A 449 16.60 -31.05 -5.57
CA ASP A 449 16.80 -30.23 -6.76
C ASP A 449 17.46 -31.07 -7.88
N PRO A 450 16.99 -31.01 -9.14
CA PRO A 450 17.59 -31.74 -10.25
C PRO A 450 19.08 -31.43 -10.50
N ALA A 451 19.57 -30.26 -10.08
CA ALA A 451 20.97 -29.85 -10.16
C ALA A 451 21.80 -30.25 -8.92
N ALA A 452 21.17 -30.84 -7.89
CA ALA A 452 21.85 -31.25 -6.67
C ALA A 452 22.85 -32.40 -6.89
N GLY A 453 23.87 -32.46 -6.04
CA GLY A 453 24.84 -33.55 -6.02
C GLY A 453 24.21 -34.90 -5.63
N THR A 454 24.92 -36.00 -5.89
CA THR A 454 24.42 -37.38 -5.73
C THR A 454 24.22 -37.84 -4.28
N GLY A 455 24.49 -37.00 -3.29
CA GLY A 455 24.55 -37.42 -1.88
C GLY A 455 23.21 -37.43 -1.14
N LEU A 456 22.17 -36.74 -1.60
CA LEU A 456 20.89 -36.64 -0.86
C LEU A 456 19.76 -37.48 -1.44
N GLY A 457 19.96 -38.09 -2.61
CA GLY A 457 18.90 -38.84 -3.33
C GLY A 457 18.44 -40.12 -2.64
N ASP A 458 19.18 -40.61 -1.65
CA ASP A 458 18.80 -41.75 -0.82
C ASP A 458 17.82 -41.36 0.30
N LEU A 459 17.89 -40.09 0.75
CA LEU A 459 17.03 -39.54 1.79
C LEU A 459 15.86 -38.75 1.20
N LEU A 460 16.10 -37.99 0.14
CA LEU A 460 15.12 -37.07 -0.45
C LEU A 460 14.62 -37.56 -1.82
N ASP A 461 13.31 -37.50 -2.02
CA ASP A 461 12.70 -37.85 -3.30
C ASP A 461 13.07 -36.83 -4.37
N ARG A 462 13.26 -37.28 -5.61
CA ARG A 462 13.65 -36.38 -6.72
C ARG A 462 12.48 -35.50 -7.13
N ALA A 463 12.76 -34.22 -7.35
CA ALA A 463 11.79 -33.33 -7.95
C ALA A 463 11.38 -33.80 -9.36
N PRO A 464 10.14 -33.53 -9.81
CA PRO A 464 9.71 -33.80 -11.17
C PRO A 464 10.62 -33.16 -12.22
N GLN A 465 10.77 -33.80 -13.38
CA GLN A 465 11.70 -33.34 -14.42
C GLN A 465 11.35 -31.96 -14.99
N TRP A 466 10.06 -31.60 -15.04
CA TRP A 466 9.63 -30.30 -15.57
C TRP A 466 10.13 -29.11 -14.75
N VAL A 467 10.54 -29.32 -13.49
CA VAL A 467 11.10 -28.29 -12.62
C VAL A 467 12.55 -27.95 -13.00
N ALA A 468 13.23 -28.84 -13.74
CA ALA A 468 14.61 -28.63 -14.19
C ALA A 468 14.75 -27.47 -15.19
N ASP A 469 13.67 -27.11 -15.89
CA ASP A 469 13.63 -25.98 -16.82
C ASP A 469 13.47 -24.61 -16.10
N LEU A 470 13.23 -24.62 -14.78
CA LEU A 470 13.16 -23.41 -13.96
C LEU A 470 14.56 -22.98 -13.49
N ASP A 471 14.76 -21.69 -13.31
CA ASP A 471 16.00 -21.16 -12.75
C ASP A 471 16.18 -21.49 -11.26
N ASP A 472 17.41 -21.34 -10.77
CA ASP A 472 17.81 -21.73 -9.40
C ASP A 472 17.02 -21.00 -8.31
N ASP A 473 16.64 -19.74 -8.53
CA ASP A 473 15.94 -18.95 -7.52
C ASP A 473 14.49 -19.40 -7.37
N VAL A 474 13.82 -19.70 -8.49
CA VAL A 474 12.47 -20.25 -8.49
C VAL A 474 12.45 -21.65 -7.88
N ARG A 475 13.44 -22.50 -8.19
CA ARG A 475 13.57 -23.83 -7.56
C ARG A 475 13.75 -23.73 -6.04
N ARG A 476 14.57 -22.79 -5.57
CA ARG A 476 14.72 -22.51 -4.13
C ARG A 476 13.44 -21.94 -3.51
N ALA A 477 12.73 -21.07 -4.20
CA ALA A 477 11.44 -20.54 -3.75
C ALA A 477 10.41 -21.68 -3.57
N LEU A 478 10.39 -22.66 -4.47
CA LEU A 478 9.57 -23.88 -4.35
C LEU A 478 10.07 -24.86 -3.26
N GLY A 479 11.12 -24.54 -2.52
CA GLY A 479 11.61 -25.39 -1.43
C GLY A 479 12.40 -26.62 -1.90
N LEU A 480 12.89 -26.62 -3.15
CA LEU A 480 13.77 -27.68 -3.63
C LEU A 480 15.12 -27.61 -2.93
N VAL A 481 15.64 -28.79 -2.59
CA VAL A 481 16.83 -28.95 -1.76
C VAL A 481 18.03 -29.23 -2.64
N GLY A 482 18.96 -28.27 -2.72
CA GLY A 482 20.28 -28.48 -3.33
C GLY A 482 21.32 -28.99 -2.32
N ASP A 483 21.23 -28.52 -1.08
CA ASP A 483 22.11 -28.84 0.04
C ASP A 483 21.35 -28.69 1.37
N LEU A 484 21.78 -29.41 2.41
CA LEU A 484 21.16 -29.34 3.74
C LEU A 484 21.68 -28.16 4.58
N GLY A 485 22.81 -27.53 4.21
CA GLY A 485 23.40 -26.43 4.99
C GLY A 485 22.62 -25.12 4.98
N SER A 486 21.59 -24.99 4.13
CA SER A 486 20.69 -23.83 4.06
C SER A 486 19.24 -24.21 4.38
N ALA A 487 19.03 -25.27 5.15
CA ALA A 487 17.71 -25.76 5.49
C ALA A 487 16.94 -24.79 6.40
N ASP A 488 15.62 -24.71 6.18
CA ASP A 488 14.67 -24.09 7.09
C ASP A 488 14.01 -25.16 7.99
N LEU A 489 13.22 -24.73 8.98
CA LEU A 489 12.53 -25.64 9.90
C LEU A 489 11.58 -26.60 9.17
N SER A 490 10.94 -26.15 8.09
CA SER A 490 10.09 -26.99 7.25
C SER A 490 10.87 -28.15 6.62
N LEU A 491 12.06 -27.88 6.07
CA LEU A 491 12.93 -28.93 5.55
C LEU A 491 13.42 -29.87 6.67
N ALA A 492 13.80 -29.33 7.83
CA ALA A 492 14.27 -30.14 8.94
C ALA A 492 13.18 -31.12 9.43
N ALA A 493 11.92 -30.69 9.52
CA ALA A 493 10.78 -31.57 9.83
C ALA A 493 10.59 -32.69 8.79
N VAL A 494 10.70 -32.38 7.49
CA VAL A 494 10.63 -33.39 6.41
C VAL A 494 11.80 -34.37 6.51
N VAL A 495 13.01 -33.88 6.77
CA VAL A 495 14.21 -34.72 6.97
C VAL A 495 14.03 -35.65 8.16
N LEU A 496 13.51 -35.16 9.29
CA LEU A 496 13.21 -35.98 10.46
C LEU A 496 12.26 -37.13 10.10
N GLY A 497 11.12 -36.82 9.48
CA GLY A 497 10.15 -37.84 9.07
C GLY A 497 10.73 -38.89 8.13
N ARG A 498 11.52 -38.46 7.12
CA ARG A 498 12.16 -39.37 6.16
C ARG A 498 13.31 -40.18 6.75
N LEU A 499 14.01 -39.63 7.74
CA LEU A 499 15.08 -40.34 8.43
C LEU A 499 14.52 -41.52 9.24
N LEU A 500 13.30 -41.38 9.76
CA LEU A 500 12.60 -42.40 10.55
C LEU A 500 11.94 -43.49 9.70
N ASP A 501 11.82 -43.30 8.39
CA ASP A 501 11.22 -44.26 7.46
C ASP A 501 12.12 -45.51 7.28
N PRO A 502 11.71 -46.71 7.72
CA PRO A 502 12.52 -47.92 7.63
C PRO A 502 12.74 -48.42 6.19
N ASP A 503 11.88 -48.04 5.24
CA ASP A 503 11.99 -48.47 3.85
C ASP A 503 13.07 -47.69 3.07
N ARG A 504 13.61 -46.61 3.66
CA ARG A 504 14.71 -45.82 3.08
C ARG A 504 16.08 -46.39 3.43
N ALA A 505 16.88 -46.62 2.40
CA ALA A 505 18.28 -47.02 2.52
C ALA A 505 19.19 -45.78 2.49
N VAL A 506 19.48 -45.22 3.66
CA VAL A 506 20.30 -44.00 3.78
C VAL A 506 21.75 -44.36 4.09
N ASP A 507 22.70 -43.85 3.30
CA ASP A 507 24.13 -44.05 3.57
C ASP A 507 24.59 -43.33 4.85
N ALA A 508 25.73 -43.77 5.42
CA ALA A 508 26.22 -43.19 6.67
C ALA A 508 26.53 -41.68 6.54
N ALA A 509 27.06 -41.24 5.40
CA ALA A 509 27.42 -39.83 5.20
C ALA A 509 26.19 -38.91 5.20
N THR A 510 25.10 -39.36 4.61
CA THR A 510 23.82 -38.64 4.54
C THR A 510 23.11 -38.64 5.89
N CYS A 511 23.16 -39.77 6.60
CA CYS A 511 22.65 -39.88 7.95
C CYS A 511 23.34 -38.88 8.90
N LEU A 512 24.68 -38.78 8.83
CA LEU A 512 25.45 -37.80 9.61
C LEU A 512 25.09 -36.35 9.29
N ARG A 513 24.92 -36.02 7.99
CA ARG A 513 24.48 -34.66 7.58
C ARG A 513 23.07 -34.35 8.06
N ALA A 514 22.15 -35.32 8.00
CA ALA A 514 20.79 -35.16 8.50
C ALA A 514 20.75 -34.95 10.01
N TRP A 515 21.51 -35.73 10.80
CA TRP A 515 21.58 -35.52 12.25
C TRP A 515 22.25 -34.20 12.63
N ALA A 516 23.26 -33.75 11.87
CA ALA A 516 23.85 -32.42 12.09
C ALA A 516 22.80 -31.32 11.93
N LEU A 517 22.04 -31.35 10.82
CA LEU A 517 20.92 -30.44 10.58
C LEU A 517 19.88 -30.52 11.72
N LEU A 518 19.43 -31.72 12.07
CA LEU A 518 18.42 -31.90 13.11
C LEU A 518 18.92 -31.43 14.47
N GLY A 519 20.19 -31.65 14.80
CA GLY A 519 20.80 -31.16 16.04
C GLY A 519 20.83 -29.63 16.12
N GLU A 520 21.05 -28.94 15.00
CA GLU A 520 21.02 -27.47 14.93
C GLU A 520 19.60 -26.90 15.10
N CYS A 521 18.58 -27.60 14.58
CA CYS A 521 17.18 -27.18 14.64
C CYS A 521 16.38 -27.78 15.81
N ALA A 522 16.98 -28.66 16.62
CA ALA A 522 16.26 -29.51 17.57
C ALA A 522 15.42 -28.73 18.60
N ALA A 523 15.86 -27.54 19.02
CA ALA A 523 15.14 -26.73 19.99
C ALA A 523 13.81 -26.15 19.46
N ASP A 524 13.70 -26.00 18.14
CA ASP A 524 12.56 -25.39 17.45
C ASP A 524 11.70 -26.42 16.71
N LEU A 525 12.06 -27.71 16.78
CA LEU A 525 11.32 -28.82 16.18
C LEU A 525 10.49 -29.54 17.24
N ASP A 526 9.28 -29.93 16.84
CA ASP A 526 8.47 -30.82 17.64
C ASP A 526 9.06 -32.24 17.65
N ALA A 527 9.09 -32.85 18.82
CA ALA A 527 9.49 -34.24 18.97
C ALA A 527 8.56 -35.15 18.14
N PRO A 528 9.11 -36.11 17.37
CA PRO A 528 8.32 -36.98 16.54
C PRO A 528 7.55 -37.97 17.41
N VAL A 529 6.29 -38.26 17.04
CA VAL A 529 5.52 -39.33 17.68
C VAL A 529 5.92 -40.67 17.08
N THR A 530 7.05 -41.23 17.52
CA THR A 530 7.63 -42.50 17.04
C THR A 530 8.25 -43.30 18.18
N GLU A 531 8.33 -44.62 18.03
CA GLU A 531 9.04 -45.52 18.96
C GLU A 531 10.38 -46.02 18.36
N SER A 532 10.86 -45.37 17.30
CA SER A 532 12.06 -45.78 16.59
C SER A 532 12.90 -44.60 16.13
N THR A 533 14.19 -44.84 15.94
CA THR A 533 15.13 -43.89 15.35
C THR A 533 16.11 -44.60 14.41
N ARG A 534 16.77 -43.85 13.55
CA ARG A 534 17.81 -44.38 12.67
C ARG A 534 19.15 -44.37 13.41
N VAL A 535 19.98 -45.38 13.16
CA VAL A 535 21.33 -45.52 13.71
C VAL A 535 22.30 -45.96 12.61
N LEU A 536 23.59 -45.71 12.82
CA LEU A 536 24.62 -46.18 11.88
C LEU A 536 24.75 -47.70 11.90
N ASP A 537 24.93 -48.30 10.73
CA ASP A 537 25.26 -49.73 10.56
C ASP A 537 26.31 -49.90 9.46
N GLY A 538 27.58 -49.96 9.86
CA GLY A 538 28.71 -50.04 8.95
C GLY A 538 28.80 -48.83 8.01
N ALA A 539 28.66 -49.07 6.71
CA ALA A 539 28.67 -48.02 5.68
C ALA A 539 27.27 -47.40 5.43
N GLY A 540 26.21 -47.97 6.02
CA GLY A 540 24.84 -47.51 5.85
C GLY A 540 24.18 -47.17 7.19
N SER A 541 22.86 -47.30 7.23
CA SER A 541 22.04 -47.06 8.42
C SER A 541 20.82 -47.98 8.45
N ARG A 542 20.25 -48.16 9.64
CA ARG A 542 19.00 -48.92 9.85
C ARG A 542 18.14 -48.24 10.92
N VAL A 543 16.84 -48.51 10.89
CA VAL A 543 15.90 -48.05 11.93
C VAL A 543 15.83 -49.09 13.05
N VAL A 544 15.83 -48.63 14.30
CA VAL A 544 15.81 -49.44 15.53
C VAL A 544 14.84 -48.84 16.54
N ALA A 545 14.43 -49.62 17.53
CA ALA A 545 13.64 -49.10 18.64
C ALA A 545 14.46 -48.06 19.44
N LEU A 546 13.80 -47.04 20.03
CA LEU A 546 14.51 -46.01 20.81
C LEU A 546 15.37 -46.60 21.94
N SER A 547 14.92 -47.68 22.57
CA SER A 547 15.67 -48.40 23.62
C SER A 547 16.94 -49.10 23.13
N GLU A 548 17.12 -49.24 21.81
CA GLU A 548 18.29 -49.83 21.17
C GLU A 548 19.20 -48.78 20.54
N ALA A 549 18.86 -47.49 20.67
CA ALA A 549 19.64 -46.38 20.15
C ALA A 549 20.29 -45.60 21.28
N VAL A 550 21.40 -44.93 20.96
CA VAL A 550 22.11 -44.06 21.87
C VAL A 550 22.75 -42.90 21.11
N VAL A 551 22.64 -41.69 21.64
CA VAL A 551 23.35 -40.52 21.09
C VAL A 551 24.76 -40.47 21.69
N ALA A 552 25.77 -40.50 20.83
CA ALA A 552 27.16 -40.37 21.23
C ALA A 552 27.50 -38.89 21.53
N ASP A 553 27.47 -38.52 22.81
CA ASP A 553 27.73 -37.16 23.31
C ASP A 553 29.21 -36.79 23.41
N ASP A 554 30.10 -37.76 23.25
CA ASP A 554 31.55 -37.59 23.26
C ASP A 554 32.18 -38.62 22.30
N PRO A 555 33.18 -38.25 21.47
CA PRO A 555 33.84 -39.17 20.55
C PRO A 555 34.40 -40.45 21.19
N LYS A 556 34.70 -40.45 22.49
CA LYS A 556 35.16 -41.66 23.19
C LYS A 556 34.12 -42.78 23.21
N TRP A 557 32.83 -42.43 23.19
CA TRP A 557 31.71 -43.37 23.20
C TRP A 557 31.50 -44.10 21.87
N LEU A 558 32.06 -43.61 20.76
CA LEU A 558 31.94 -44.25 19.44
C LEU A 558 32.54 -45.66 19.38
N GLN A 559 33.32 -46.04 20.38
CA GLN A 559 33.95 -47.36 20.53
C GLN A 559 33.04 -48.38 21.24
N ARG A 560 32.00 -47.89 21.95
CA ARG A 560 31.14 -48.67 22.83
C ARG A 560 29.95 -49.25 22.07
N ASN A 561 30.23 -50.26 21.25
CA ASN A 561 29.20 -50.98 20.47
C ASN A 561 28.23 -51.80 21.34
N ASP A 562 28.50 -51.92 22.64
CA ASP A 562 27.64 -52.58 23.63
C ASP A 562 26.43 -51.73 24.06
N LEU A 563 26.48 -50.41 23.84
CA LEU A 563 25.41 -49.48 24.25
C LEU A 563 24.22 -49.43 23.30
N GLY A 564 24.35 -49.99 22.10
CA GLY A 564 23.31 -49.98 21.07
C GLY A 564 23.77 -49.36 19.75
N GLY A 565 22.80 -49.01 18.92
CA GLY A 565 23.03 -48.32 17.65
C GLY A 565 23.36 -46.85 17.88
N LEU A 566 24.43 -46.36 17.24
CA LEU A 566 24.93 -45.02 17.45
C LEU A 566 24.22 -43.99 16.56
N VAL A 567 23.73 -42.93 17.20
CA VAL A 567 23.38 -41.63 16.60
C VAL A 567 24.54 -40.69 16.86
N VAL A 568 25.09 -40.08 15.80
CA VAL A 568 26.34 -39.32 15.89
C VAL A 568 26.13 -37.88 15.44
N VAL A 569 26.41 -36.94 16.34
CA VAL A 569 26.35 -35.50 16.10
C VAL A 569 27.52 -34.82 16.82
N THR A 570 27.76 -33.54 16.53
CA THR A 570 28.72 -32.74 17.30
C THR A 570 28.35 -32.75 18.79
N PRO A 571 29.30 -32.96 19.72
CA PRO A 571 29.02 -33.06 21.16
C PRO A 571 28.13 -31.94 21.74
N SER A 572 28.28 -30.71 21.25
CA SER A 572 27.47 -29.56 21.70
C SER A 572 25.99 -29.65 21.33
N LEU A 573 25.64 -30.43 20.30
CA LEU A 573 24.28 -30.63 19.82
C LEU A 573 23.68 -31.96 20.29
N ALA A 574 24.49 -32.84 20.92
CA ALA A 574 24.05 -34.16 21.35
C ALA A 574 22.88 -34.13 22.34
N PRO A 575 22.85 -33.26 23.38
CA PRO A 575 21.70 -33.17 24.29
C PRO A 575 20.42 -32.77 23.56
N ALA A 576 20.47 -31.75 22.70
CA ALA A 576 19.30 -31.29 21.96
C ALA A 576 18.76 -32.36 21.00
N LEU A 577 19.65 -33.09 20.31
CA LEU A 577 19.24 -34.19 19.44
C LEU A 577 18.69 -35.40 20.22
N ALA A 578 19.26 -35.71 21.38
CA ALA A 578 18.78 -36.75 22.29
C ALA A 578 17.37 -36.43 22.79
N ASP A 579 17.14 -35.19 23.23
CA ASP A 579 15.83 -34.70 23.66
C ASP A 579 14.80 -34.75 22.50
N LEU A 580 15.18 -34.30 21.30
CA LEU A 580 14.32 -34.34 20.12
C LEU A 580 13.89 -35.78 19.76
N LEU A 581 14.82 -36.73 19.82
CA LEU A 581 14.57 -38.13 19.42
C LEU A 581 14.03 -39.01 20.56
N ASP A 582 14.00 -38.51 21.80
CA ASP A 582 13.74 -39.28 23.02
C ASP A 582 14.67 -40.50 23.16
N VAL A 583 15.98 -40.26 23.00
CA VAL A 583 17.04 -41.27 23.05
C VAL A 583 18.07 -40.90 24.11
N ALA A 584 18.51 -41.87 24.91
CA ALA A 584 19.52 -41.63 25.95
C ALA A 584 20.89 -41.21 25.38
N LEU A 585 21.60 -40.37 26.14
CA LEU A 585 23.02 -40.09 25.88
C LEU A 585 23.87 -41.28 26.31
N ALA A 586 25.00 -41.51 25.62
CA ALA A 586 25.91 -42.60 25.98
C ALA A 586 26.44 -42.48 27.43
N SER A 587 26.68 -41.26 27.89
CA SER A 587 27.08 -40.96 29.27
C SER A 587 26.01 -41.22 30.33
N GLU A 588 24.75 -41.39 29.96
CA GLU A 588 23.66 -41.75 30.87
C GLU A 588 23.51 -43.27 31.02
N LEU A 589 23.91 -44.02 29.99
CA LEU A 589 23.82 -45.49 29.98
C LEU A 589 25.05 -46.17 30.60
N ALA A 590 26.19 -45.49 30.65
CA ALA A 590 27.44 -46.04 31.16
C ALA A 590 28.24 -45.02 31.99
N ASP A 591 28.77 -45.49 33.12
CA ASP A 591 29.54 -44.64 34.05
C ASP A 591 30.94 -44.27 33.52
N GLY A 592 31.47 -45.01 32.54
CA GLY A 592 32.76 -44.72 31.94
C GLY A 592 33.95 -44.96 32.86
N ARG A 593 33.87 -45.96 33.75
CA ARG A 593 34.90 -46.23 34.76
C ARG A 593 36.07 -47.00 34.18
N VAL A 594 37.24 -46.35 34.15
CA VAL A 594 38.49 -46.97 33.72
C VAL A 594 38.99 -47.95 34.79
N ARG A 595 39.44 -49.13 34.36
CA ARG A 595 40.17 -50.06 35.23
C ARG A 595 41.59 -49.54 35.46
N ASP A 596 41.94 -49.30 36.73
CA ASP A 596 43.22 -48.72 37.13
C ASP A 596 44.36 -49.77 37.17
N ASP A 597 44.79 -50.22 36.00
CA ASP A 597 45.92 -51.15 35.80
C ASP A 597 46.98 -50.65 34.80
N GLY A 598 46.88 -49.39 34.39
CA GLY A 598 47.80 -48.76 33.43
C GLY A 598 49.09 -48.23 34.08
N ALA A 599 50.10 -48.00 33.25
CA ALA A 599 51.36 -47.37 33.63
C ALA A 599 51.42 -45.92 33.13
N VAL A 600 51.73 -44.98 34.02
CA VAL A 600 51.87 -43.56 33.66
C VAL A 600 53.15 -43.35 32.83
N ALA A 601 53.03 -42.67 31.69
CA ALA A 601 54.11 -42.37 30.76
C ALA A 601 54.09 -40.88 30.32
N ASP A 602 55.25 -40.38 29.89
CA ASP A 602 55.38 -39.03 29.33
C ASP A 602 54.81 -38.99 27.90
N VAL A 603 54.11 -37.89 27.57
CA VAL A 603 53.72 -37.61 26.18
C VAL A 603 54.96 -37.22 25.39
N PRO A 604 55.22 -37.82 24.21
CA PRO A 604 56.40 -37.50 23.40
C PRO A 604 56.54 -36.01 23.11
N THR A 605 57.74 -35.45 23.20
CA THR A 605 57.95 -34.00 23.08
C THR A 605 57.54 -33.45 21.72
N GLU A 606 57.62 -34.27 20.68
CA GLU A 606 57.20 -33.94 19.32
C GLU A 606 55.70 -33.59 19.25
N VAL A 607 54.85 -34.26 20.05
CA VAL A 607 53.40 -33.97 20.12
C VAL A 607 53.16 -32.51 20.51
N THR A 608 53.94 -31.98 21.46
CA THR A 608 53.80 -30.59 21.93
C THR A 608 54.14 -29.56 20.84
N THR A 609 54.83 -29.98 19.78
CA THR A 609 55.12 -29.10 18.62
C THR A 609 53.88 -28.87 17.77
N LEU A 610 53.01 -29.88 17.62
CA LEU A 610 51.75 -29.81 16.88
C LEU A 610 50.55 -29.44 17.77
N LEU A 611 50.60 -29.85 19.04
CA LEU A 611 49.54 -29.70 20.03
C LEU A 611 50.10 -29.19 21.36
N PRO A 612 50.43 -27.88 21.47
CA PRO A 612 51.07 -27.30 22.67
C PRO A 612 50.27 -27.47 23.96
N GLN A 613 48.96 -27.62 23.85
CA GLN A 613 48.02 -27.79 24.95
C GLN A 613 47.75 -29.26 25.32
N ALA A 614 48.47 -30.21 24.71
CA ALA A 614 48.38 -31.62 25.08
C ALA A 614 48.78 -31.83 26.56
N PRO A 615 48.16 -32.80 27.25
CA PRO A 615 48.63 -33.26 28.56
C PRO A 615 50.11 -33.65 28.53
N ARG A 616 50.80 -33.54 29.66
CA ARG A 616 52.21 -33.97 29.78
C ARG A 616 52.36 -35.47 30.03
N LEU A 617 51.34 -36.06 30.65
CA LEU A 617 51.31 -37.46 31.07
C LEU A 617 50.08 -38.13 30.46
N TRP A 618 50.22 -39.42 30.21
CA TRP A 618 49.13 -40.31 29.82
C TRP A 618 49.32 -41.68 30.48
N CYS A 619 48.28 -42.50 30.50
CA CYS A 619 48.28 -43.84 31.07
C CYS A 619 48.27 -44.87 29.93
N GLU A 620 49.35 -45.66 29.84
CA GLU A 620 49.49 -46.76 28.90
C GLU A 620 48.87 -48.04 29.48
N HIS A 621 48.02 -48.70 28.71
CA HIS A 621 47.42 -49.99 29.08
C HIS A 621 47.74 -51.03 28.02
N ASP A 622 48.16 -52.23 28.42
CA ASP A 622 48.22 -53.38 27.49
C ASP A 622 46.81 -53.74 26.96
N ARG A 623 45.79 -53.56 27.81
CA ARG A 623 44.38 -53.74 27.49
C ARG A 623 43.55 -52.74 28.30
N LEU A 624 43.04 -51.70 27.65
CA LEU A 624 42.21 -50.68 28.31
C LEU A 624 40.77 -51.16 28.43
N LEU A 625 40.29 -51.30 29.67
CA LEU A 625 38.90 -51.68 29.99
C LEU A 625 38.16 -50.51 30.64
N VAL A 626 36.98 -50.20 30.11
CA VAL A 626 36.05 -49.19 30.62
C VAL A 626 34.71 -49.86 30.84
N ASP A 627 34.23 -49.90 32.09
CA ASP A 627 33.06 -50.70 32.50
C ASP A 627 33.13 -52.17 32.00
N ASP A 628 34.32 -52.78 32.13
CA ASP A 628 34.64 -54.13 31.65
C ASP A 628 34.58 -54.35 30.12
N VAL A 629 34.38 -53.28 29.34
CA VAL A 629 34.42 -53.28 27.87
C VAL A 629 35.77 -52.77 27.37
N GLU A 630 36.34 -53.46 26.39
CA GLU A 630 37.63 -53.10 25.81
C GLU A 630 37.50 -51.93 24.83
N VAL A 631 38.31 -50.88 25.04
CA VAL A 631 38.36 -49.68 24.19
C VAL A 631 39.80 -49.33 23.84
N ALA A 632 40.03 -48.57 22.76
CA ALA A 632 41.38 -48.20 22.35
C ALA A 632 41.92 -46.97 23.10
N TRP A 633 41.02 -46.08 23.54
CA TRP A 633 41.35 -44.87 24.28
C TRP A 633 40.20 -44.40 25.17
N TRP A 634 40.53 -43.65 26.21
CA TRP A 634 39.57 -42.99 27.10
C TRP A 634 40.17 -41.70 27.69
N VAL A 635 39.32 -40.75 28.07
CA VAL A 635 39.75 -39.53 28.79
C VAL A 635 38.79 -39.31 29.95
N ASP A 636 39.35 -39.27 31.16
CA ASP A 636 38.65 -39.01 32.41
C ASP A 636 39.35 -37.93 33.25
N ALA A 637 38.99 -37.80 34.53
CA ALA A 637 39.63 -36.85 35.44
C ALA A 637 41.11 -37.17 35.75
N GLY A 638 41.54 -38.42 35.58
CA GLY A 638 42.91 -38.89 35.77
C GLY A 638 43.82 -38.61 34.56
N GLY A 639 43.26 -38.41 33.38
CA GLY A 639 43.97 -37.98 32.18
C GLY A 639 43.62 -38.80 30.95
N VAL A 640 44.58 -38.93 30.04
CA VAL A 640 44.42 -39.70 28.80
C VAL A 640 44.85 -41.14 29.05
N HIS A 641 43.98 -42.10 28.75
CA HIS A 641 44.26 -43.54 28.78
C HIS A 641 44.27 -44.08 27.35
N ALA A 642 45.24 -44.91 26.99
CA ALA A 642 45.27 -45.54 25.68
C ALA A 642 45.94 -46.91 25.70
N ALA A 643 45.48 -47.80 24.81
CA ALA A 643 46.08 -49.12 24.58
C ALA A 643 46.77 -49.25 23.21
N THR A 644 46.64 -48.23 22.36
CA THR A 644 47.21 -48.23 21.01
C THR A 644 47.74 -46.84 20.66
N THR A 645 48.66 -46.76 19.69
CA THR A 645 49.18 -45.47 19.19
C THR A 645 48.08 -44.60 18.58
N ASP A 646 47.14 -45.20 17.84
CA ASP A 646 45.97 -44.48 17.29
C ASP A 646 45.04 -44.00 18.41
N GLY A 647 44.82 -44.84 19.44
CA GLY A 647 44.10 -44.46 20.64
C GLY A 647 44.75 -43.29 21.37
N LEU A 648 46.07 -43.31 21.55
CA LEU A 648 46.82 -42.21 22.17
C LEU A 648 46.65 -40.91 21.38
N ALA A 649 46.74 -40.96 20.05
CA ALA A 649 46.52 -39.80 19.19
C ALA A 649 45.12 -39.20 19.38
N ARG A 650 44.08 -40.04 19.43
CA ARG A 650 42.69 -39.61 19.64
C ARG A 650 42.48 -39.04 21.03
N GLY A 651 42.98 -39.71 22.07
CA GLY A 651 42.88 -39.25 23.44
C GLY A 651 43.57 -37.91 23.67
N LEU A 652 44.77 -37.70 23.12
CA LEU A 652 45.48 -36.43 23.18
C LEU A 652 44.75 -35.33 22.39
N ALA A 653 44.29 -35.61 21.18
CA ALA A 653 43.50 -34.67 20.37
C ALA A 653 42.24 -34.21 21.10
N PHE A 654 41.55 -35.17 21.74
CA PHE A 654 40.32 -34.93 22.48
C PHE A 654 40.58 -34.10 23.74
N ALA A 655 41.53 -34.52 24.59
CA ALA A 655 41.89 -33.80 25.82
C ALA A 655 42.38 -32.36 25.54
N ALA A 656 42.98 -32.13 24.38
CA ALA A 656 43.47 -30.83 23.93
C ALA A 656 42.42 -29.96 23.21
N GLY A 657 41.17 -30.43 23.08
CA GLY A 657 40.09 -29.72 22.37
C GLY A 657 40.32 -29.56 20.86
N ARG A 658 41.24 -30.32 20.24
CA ARG A 658 41.55 -30.27 18.80
C ARG A 658 41.31 -31.63 18.14
N TRP A 659 40.06 -32.09 18.16
CA TRP A 659 39.67 -33.36 17.55
C TRP A 659 40.14 -33.56 16.08
N PRO A 660 40.17 -32.55 15.19
CA PRO A 660 40.70 -32.70 13.83
C PRO A 660 42.16 -33.14 13.76
N ALA A 661 42.98 -32.82 14.77
CA ALA A 661 44.41 -33.14 14.79
C ALA A 661 44.74 -34.63 15.00
N ARG A 662 43.76 -35.46 15.38
CA ARG A 662 43.95 -36.89 15.69
C ARG A 662 44.71 -37.68 14.62
N HIS A 663 44.47 -37.40 13.34
CA HIS A 663 45.11 -38.11 12.23
C HIS A 663 46.57 -37.68 12.03
N ALA A 664 46.84 -36.38 12.16
CA ALA A 664 48.19 -35.85 12.13
C ALA A 664 49.01 -36.33 13.33
N LEU A 665 48.38 -36.38 14.52
CA LEU A 665 48.99 -36.95 15.73
C LEU A 665 49.26 -38.45 15.59
N ALA A 666 48.35 -39.23 15.01
CA ALA A 666 48.57 -40.66 14.78
C ALA A 666 49.79 -40.87 13.88
N ARG A 667 49.92 -40.09 12.80
CA ARG A 667 51.10 -40.12 11.92
C ARG A 667 52.36 -39.69 12.66
N LEU A 668 52.31 -38.62 13.43
CA LEU A 668 53.44 -38.10 14.20
C LEU A 668 53.95 -39.12 15.23
N LEU A 669 53.05 -39.84 15.91
CA LEU A 669 53.42 -40.85 16.89
C LEU A 669 54.06 -42.09 16.26
N VAL A 670 53.75 -42.39 14.99
CA VAL A 670 54.41 -43.46 14.22
C VAL A 670 55.74 -42.98 13.63
N GLU A 671 55.79 -41.75 13.10
CA GLU A 671 56.96 -41.14 12.47
C GLU A 671 57.30 -39.77 13.08
N PRO A 672 58.04 -39.72 14.21
CA PRO A 672 58.35 -38.46 14.90
C PRO A 672 59.11 -37.43 14.06
N GLY A 673 59.83 -37.89 13.03
CA GLY A 673 60.57 -37.02 12.10
C GLY A 673 59.70 -36.13 11.22
N ASP A 674 58.40 -36.40 11.12
CA ASP A 674 57.43 -35.62 10.33
C ASP A 674 56.91 -34.36 11.04
N ALA A 675 57.29 -34.12 12.30
CA ALA A 675 56.76 -33.04 13.15
C ALA A 675 56.73 -31.66 12.47
N VAL A 676 57.86 -31.22 11.89
CA VAL A 676 57.97 -29.91 11.24
C VAL A 676 57.09 -29.83 9.99
N ARG A 677 57.01 -30.92 9.22
CA ARG A 677 56.20 -30.97 7.99
C ARG A 677 54.72 -30.85 8.32
N LEU A 678 54.24 -31.59 9.33
CA LEU A 678 52.84 -31.57 9.76
C LEU A 678 52.43 -30.21 10.34
N VAL A 679 53.32 -29.53 11.08
CA VAL A 679 53.07 -28.16 11.58
C VAL A 679 52.97 -27.14 10.45
N VAL A 680 53.81 -27.27 9.43
CA VAL A 680 53.74 -26.40 8.24
C VAL A 680 52.45 -26.66 7.44
N GLU A 681 52.03 -27.91 7.31
CA GLU A 681 50.77 -28.28 6.66
C GLU A 681 49.54 -27.78 7.44
N ASP A 682 49.51 -27.93 8.78
CA ASP A 682 48.43 -27.45 9.66
C ASP A 682 48.33 -25.91 9.70
N ALA A 683 49.44 -25.20 9.47
CA ALA A 683 49.45 -23.72 9.43
C ALA A 683 48.99 -23.13 8.08
N ALA A 684 48.95 -23.94 7.02
CA ALA A 684 48.64 -23.49 5.66
C ALA A 684 47.16 -23.68 5.26
N GLY A 685 46.41 -24.54 5.98
CA GLY A 685 44.98 -24.78 5.79
C GLY A 685 44.18 -24.24 6.97
#